data_AF-A0A955F5A0-F1
#
_entry.id   AF-A0A955F5A0-F1
#
_cell.length_a   1.000
_cell.length_b   1.000
_cell.length_c   1.000
_cell.angle_alpha   90.00
_cell.angle_beta   90.00
_cell.angle_gamma   90.00
#
_symmetry.space_group_name_H-M   'P 1'
#
loop_
_entity.id
_entity.type
_entity.pdbx_description
1 polymer ?
#
loop_
_entity_poly.entity_id
_entity_poly.type
_entity_poly.pdbx_seq_one_letter_code
_entity_poly.pdbx_strand_id
1 'polypeptide(L)'
;MSILVICALSPLAMAQDPTQVRAAFEQAVDKNDFSTQRNIVSELKDQCVTVAQNWEFDYCKARMAANDDQAAKLLAYMDAMGNNYSIVQKSGLILDRKAFVSGLTNENIAKRLEAIRFYYEGYGHFDEGKKSGDEMSLNEANNQFADSYNSSVEIEDWLSAGWAADRISDIFVARKLDFETIYWARMALHQANKTKYANLFTHLDARIVDYEKKEKVRRPDLIDLTLPIDEAKAAHAIAFEESLKVKPLPGGDGGVLVPPSSKIAYTWEDFDGFKSKKLPLWSKVFLPWYRPDVTPVNPRELVFRREVLVVKDAEATKVPMLPGATWTYDGKLEIDLDGESGKARPKPIKLKLKPGLQKFDVTYQDDSKGTVNLLMQERPGNYKVLGNGVRDPDASKHIIVAFQGATAMEGKVHGQTLTLIDTDGNGAFNDTGEDSVIIGSGSNQRIEPLGRYIYLEEEGGLFPYDLKIIKDNGSAVRVRPYQGDLAPVMLEYSSPTGKMPDYLIARGSGEDIEFYFDLMKAIDKPLWVPSGQFKIHRGMFILDSKGEETILIGPGRAPPFKVETGRMNIWQLGGAGEQGFWMLGKASRSGTEAKVLGKDIEVFGNGGEQYFNFVGELLVVDAEIRKDGPEGSRVGKETMKPYKGGDPQRSVDDMFWPDNATFDKLPKSGKLVIQFSAKHGVLGQIQSDWIEIL
;
A
#
# COMPACT_ATOMS: atom_id res chain seq x y z
N MET A 1 -41.49 -36.36 -42.48
CA MET A 1 -40.85 -35.05 -42.69
C MET A 1 -40.02 -34.73 -41.46
N SER A 2 -38.75 -35.11 -41.47
CA SER A 2 -37.81 -34.76 -40.41
C SER A 2 -37.11 -33.47 -40.83
N ILE A 3 -37.35 -32.39 -40.10
CA ILE A 3 -36.66 -31.12 -40.30
C ILE A 3 -35.22 -31.34 -39.85
N LEU A 4 -34.32 -31.46 -40.83
CA LEU A 4 -32.87 -31.49 -40.62
C LEU A 4 -32.46 -30.05 -40.21
N VAL A 5 -32.44 -29.78 -38.91
CA VAL A 5 -31.79 -28.57 -38.38
C VAL A 5 -30.29 -28.79 -38.52
N ILE A 6 -29.75 -28.38 -39.66
CA ILE A 6 -28.31 -28.16 -39.78
C ILE A 6 -28.04 -26.95 -38.89
N CYS A 7 -27.58 -27.19 -37.66
CA CYS A 7 -26.91 -26.17 -36.88
C CYS A 7 -25.72 -25.72 -37.73
N ALA A 8 -25.88 -24.60 -38.44
CA ALA A 8 -24.75 -23.89 -39.01
C ALA A 8 -23.86 -23.54 -37.82
N LEU A 9 -22.80 -24.33 -37.62
CA LEU A 9 -21.69 -23.93 -36.77
C LEU A 9 -21.36 -22.50 -37.19
N SER A 10 -21.37 -21.57 -36.24
CA SER A 10 -21.02 -20.19 -36.53
C SER A 10 -19.69 -20.21 -37.29
N PRO A 11 -19.51 -19.40 -38.34
CA PRO A 11 -18.25 -19.33 -39.09
C PRO A 11 -17.01 -19.13 -38.18
N LEU A 12 -17.20 -18.64 -36.95
CA LEU A 12 -16.17 -18.52 -35.93
C LEU A 12 -15.64 -19.85 -35.37
N ALA A 13 -16.43 -20.92 -35.35
CA ALA A 13 -16.04 -22.21 -34.78
C ALA A 13 -14.95 -22.95 -35.60
N MET A 14 -14.58 -22.44 -36.79
CA MET A 14 -13.59 -23.07 -37.67
C MET A 14 -12.31 -22.25 -37.90
N ALA A 15 -12.25 -20.98 -37.49
CA ALA A 15 -11.14 -20.09 -37.81
C ALA A 15 -10.07 -20.05 -36.70
N GLN A 16 -9.26 -21.10 -36.57
CA GLN A 16 -8.02 -21.02 -35.77
C GLN A 16 -6.83 -20.44 -36.57
N ASP A 17 -6.92 -20.43 -37.90
CA ASP A 17 -5.90 -19.89 -38.79
C ASP A 17 -6.02 -18.35 -38.90
N PRO A 18 -4.97 -17.58 -38.57
CA PRO A 18 -4.95 -16.12 -38.72
C PRO A 18 -5.38 -15.63 -40.11
N THR A 19 -5.16 -16.39 -41.17
CA THR A 19 -5.58 -16.04 -42.53
C THR A 19 -7.11 -15.99 -42.65
N GLN A 20 -7.80 -16.96 -42.06
CA GLN A 20 -9.26 -17.02 -42.06
C GLN A 20 -9.85 -15.92 -41.15
N VAL A 21 -9.22 -15.68 -40.00
CA VAL A 21 -9.61 -14.60 -39.07
C VAL A 21 -9.49 -13.24 -39.76
N ARG A 22 -8.38 -13.01 -40.48
CA ARG A 22 -8.18 -11.79 -41.28
C ARG A 22 -9.29 -11.60 -42.30
N ALA A 23 -9.55 -12.58 -43.15
CA ALA A 23 -10.57 -12.47 -44.19
C ALA A 23 -11.97 -12.24 -43.61
N ALA A 24 -12.32 -12.94 -42.53
CA ALA A 24 -13.60 -12.77 -41.84
C ALA A 24 -13.74 -11.37 -41.23
N PHE A 25 -12.67 -10.86 -40.61
CA PHE A 25 -12.69 -9.52 -40.01
C PHE A 25 -12.76 -8.42 -41.07
N GLU A 26 -11.96 -8.50 -42.14
CA GLU A 26 -12.01 -7.56 -43.28
C GLU A 26 -13.42 -7.51 -43.88
N GLN A 27 -14.05 -8.68 -44.10
CA GLN A 27 -15.43 -8.74 -44.60
C GLN A 27 -16.44 -8.10 -43.64
N ALA A 28 -16.26 -8.28 -42.33
CA ALA A 28 -17.12 -7.67 -41.32
C ALA A 28 -16.94 -6.15 -41.25
N VAL A 29 -15.74 -5.63 -41.47
CA VAL A 29 -15.48 -4.19 -41.59
C VAL A 29 -16.13 -3.63 -42.86
N ASP A 30 -15.93 -4.26 -44.01
CA ASP A 30 -16.49 -3.81 -45.29
C ASP A 30 -18.03 -3.78 -45.29
N LYS A 31 -18.68 -4.62 -44.46
CA LYS A 31 -20.14 -4.66 -44.27
C LYS A 31 -20.66 -3.78 -43.13
N ASN A 32 -19.79 -3.09 -42.39
CA ASN A 32 -20.12 -2.39 -41.14
C ASN A 32 -20.82 -3.30 -40.08
N ASP A 33 -20.46 -4.58 -40.04
CA ASP A 33 -20.99 -5.57 -39.10
C ASP A 33 -20.21 -5.55 -37.78
N PHE A 34 -20.51 -4.57 -36.94
CA PHE A 34 -19.87 -4.40 -35.63
C PHE A 34 -20.10 -5.58 -34.68
N SER A 35 -21.20 -6.32 -34.83
CA SER A 35 -21.50 -7.49 -34.01
C SER A 35 -20.49 -8.60 -34.29
N THR A 36 -20.30 -8.92 -35.57
CA THR A 36 -19.32 -9.92 -35.99
C THR A 36 -17.89 -9.49 -35.65
N GLN A 37 -17.54 -8.20 -35.80
CA GLN A 37 -16.23 -7.68 -35.39
C GLN A 37 -15.96 -7.93 -33.89
N ARG A 38 -16.93 -7.61 -33.01
CA ARG A 38 -16.79 -7.83 -31.55
C ARG A 38 -16.69 -9.31 -31.19
N ASN A 39 -17.48 -10.16 -31.83
CA ASN A 39 -17.46 -11.59 -31.57
C ASN A 39 -16.10 -12.20 -31.95
N ILE A 40 -15.54 -11.82 -33.11
CA ILE A 40 -14.20 -12.27 -33.52
C ILE A 40 -13.15 -11.87 -32.47
N VAL A 41 -13.17 -10.61 -32.01
CA VAL A 41 -12.23 -10.13 -30.99
C VAL A 41 -12.41 -10.82 -29.63
N SER A 42 -13.65 -11.15 -29.26
CA SER A 42 -13.95 -11.83 -27.99
C SER A 42 -13.48 -13.28 -28.00
N GLU A 43 -13.69 -13.99 -29.11
CA GLU A 43 -13.42 -15.43 -29.22
C GLU A 43 -11.98 -15.74 -29.64
N LEU A 44 -11.33 -14.86 -30.41
CA LEU A 44 -10.06 -15.13 -31.11
C LEU A 44 -8.99 -14.06 -30.82
N LYS A 45 -8.89 -13.63 -29.56
CA LYS A 45 -8.04 -12.50 -29.14
C LYS A 45 -6.57 -12.62 -29.59
N ASP A 46 -5.97 -13.81 -29.51
CA ASP A 46 -4.55 -14.02 -29.82
C ASP A 46 -4.31 -13.99 -31.34
N GLN A 47 -5.26 -14.53 -32.10
CA GLN A 47 -5.26 -14.46 -33.56
C GLN A 47 -5.45 -13.01 -34.02
N CYS A 48 -6.26 -12.20 -33.35
CA CYS A 48 -6.41 -10.78 -33.68
C CYS A 48 -5.08 -10.02 -33.57
N VAL A 49 -4.26 -10.29 -32.55
CA VAL A 49 -2.92 -9.68 -32.44
C VAL A 49 -2.04 -10.08 -33.62
N THR A 50 -2.08 -11.35 -34.02
CA THR A 50 -1.34 -11.86 -35.19
C THR A 50 -1.84 -11.22 -36.50
N VAL A 51 -3.15 -11.08 -36.68
CA VAL A 51 -3.75 -10.43 -37.85
C VAL A 51 -3.34 -8.95 -37.93
N ALA A 52 -3.31 -8.25 -36.79
CA ALA A 52 -2.84 -6.86 -36.74
C ALA A 52 -1.37 -6.75 -37.19
N GLN A 53 -0.48 -7.63 -36.73
CA GLN A 53 0.92 -7.68 -37.20
C GLN A 53 1.02 -7.94 -38.71
N ASN A 54 0.17 -8.83 -39.27
CA ASN A 54 0.14 -9.08 -40.70
C ASN A 54 -0.29 -7.82 -41.49
N TRP A 55 -1.27 -7.06 -40.98
CA TRP A 55 -1.64 -5.77 -41.58
C TRP A 55 -0.54 -4.73 -41.47
N GLU A 56 0.20 -4.66 -40.36
CA GLU A 56 1.39 -3.78 -40.25
C GLU A 56 2.42 -4.08 -41.33
N PHE A 57 2.71 -5.37 -41.56
CA PHE A 57 3.66 -5.80 -42.57
C PHE A 57 3.20 -5.41 -43.97
N ASP A 58 1.94 -5.70 -44.32
CA ASP A 58 1.39 -5.33 -45.61
C ASP A 58 1.26 -3.81 -45.78
N TYR A 59 1.03 -3.08 -44.69
CA TYR A 59 1.00 -1.61 -44.70
C TYR A 59 2.37 -1.06 -45.06
N CYS A 60 3.43 -1.57 -44.42
CA CYS A 60 4.81 -1.19 -44.70
C CYS A 60 5.17 -1.48 -46.17
N LYS A 61 4.78 -2.63 -46.72
CA LYS A 61 4.98 -2.96 -48.14
C LYS A 61 4.21 -2.02 -49.07
N ALA A 62 2.95 -1.75 -48.77
CA ALA A 62 2.11 -0.86 -49.58
C ALA A 62 2.71 0.56 -49.63
N ARG A 63 3.20 1.06 -48.48
CA ARG A 63 3.89 2.35 -48.39
C ARG A 63 5.19 2.38 -49.20
N MET A 64 6.01 1.33 -49.13
CA MET A 64 7.23 1.22 -49.94
C MET A 64 6.95 1.14 -51.44
N ALA A 65 5.81 0.58 -51.83
CA ALA A 65 5.34 0.52 -53.21
C ALA A 65 4.57 1.78 -53.67
N ALA A 66 4.48 2.82 -52.82
CA ALA A 66 3.67 4.03 -53.06
C ALA A 66 2.19 3.74 -53.39
N ASN A 67 1.63 2.66 -52.84
CA ASN A 67 0.22 2.29 -52.97
C ASN A 67 -0.58 2.83 -51.78
N ASP A 68 -0.87 4.12 -51.83
CA ASP A 68 -1.51 4.85 -50.72
C ASP A 68 -2.94 4.36 -50.43
N ASP A 69 -3.69 3.91 -51.44
CA ASP A 69 -5.04 3.35 -51.28
C ASP A 69 -5.02 2.07 -50.43
N GLN A 70 -4.09 1.15 -50.74
CA GLN A 70 -3.93 -0.08 -49.97
C GLN A 70 -3.43 0.21 -48.56
N ALA A 71 -2.50 1.16 -48.39
CA ALA A 71 -2.01 1.56 -47.08
C ALA A 71 -3.13 2.15 -46.20
N ALA A 72 -3.97 3.03 -46.76
CA ALA A 72 -5.12 3.61 -46.08
C ALA A 72 -6.14 2.53 -45.67
N LYS A 73 -6.42 1.57 -46.57
CA LYS A 73 -7.32 0.44 -46.30
C LYS A 73 -6.84 -0.42 -45.12
N LEU A 74 -5.54 -0.72 -45.05
CA LEU A 74 -4.96 -1.52 -43.96
C LEU A 74 -5.02 -0.79 -42.61
N LEU A 75 -4.76 0.52 -42.58
CA LEU A 75 -4.91 1.31 -41.35
C LEU A 75 -6.37 1.39 -40.87
N ALA A 76 -7.35 1.39 -41.79
CA ALA A 76 -8.76 1.36 -41.44
C ALA A 76 -9.14 0.02 -40.78
N TYR A 77 -8.62 -1.10 -41.28
CA TYR A 77 -8.82 -2.41 -40.63
C TYR A 77 -8.16 -2.50 -39.25
N MET A 78 -6.93 -1.99 -39.10
CA MET A 78 -6.29 -1.90 -37.79
C MET A 78 -7.07 -1.02 -36.80
N ASP A 79 -7.64 0.09 -37.27
CA ASP A 79 -8.46 0.97 -36.42
C ASP A 79 -9.72 0.27 -35.91
N ALA A 80 -10.46 -0.37 -36.82
CA ALA A 80 -11.66 -1.11 -36.48
C ALA A 80 -11.35 -2.25 -35.49
N MET A 81 -10.27 -3.00 -35.72
CA MET A 81 -9.84 -4.05 -34.79
C MET A 81 -9.41 -3.47 -33.45
N GLY A 82 -8.61 -2.40 -33.43
CA GLY A 82 -8.15 -1.78 -32.20
C GLY A 82 -9.27 -1.19 -31.35
N ASN A 83 -10.29 -0.59 -31.98
CA ASN A 83 -11.47 -0.09 -31.28
C ASN A 83 -12.26 -1.23 -30.63
N ASN A 84 -12.49 -2.34 -31.34
CA ASN A 84 -13.17 -3.50 -30.76
C ASN A 84 -12.31 -4.19 -29.68
N TYR A 85 -11.00 -4.30 -29.89
CA TYR A 85 -10.04 -4.89 -28.94
C TYR A 85 -9.97 -4.10 -27.64
N SER A 86 -9.94 -2.76 -27.71
CA SER A 86 -9.94 -1.92 -26.50
C SER A 86 -11.25 -2.04 -25.70
N ILE A 87 -12.39 -2.18 -26.38
CA ILE A 87 -13.69 -2.36 -25.71
C ILE A 87 -13.77 -3.72 -25.01
N VAL A 88 -13.42 -4.80 -25.72
CA VAL A 88 -13.61 -6.19 -25.28
C VAL A 88 -12.50 -6.64 -24.34
N GLN A 89 -11.24 -6.39 -24.69
CA GLN A 89 -10.06 -6.86 -23.95
C GLN A 89 -9.48 -5.80 -22.99
N LYS A 90 -10.08 -4.60 -22.93
CA LYS A 90 -9.60 -3.47 -22.10
C LYS A 90 -8.12 -3.13 -22.34
N SER A 91 -7.66 -3.28 -23.58
CA SER A 91 -6.27 -3.08 -23.98
C SER A 91 -6.15 -2.19 -25.21
N GLY A 92 -5.27 -1.18 -25.13
CA GLY A 92 -4.96 -0.26 -26.23
C GLY A 92 -4.00 -0.81 -27.28
N LEU A 93 -3.51 -2.05 -27.11
CA LEU A 93 -2.38 -2.62 -27.85
C LEU A 93 -2.42 -2.36 -29.37
N ILE A 94 -3.52 -2.74 -30.04
CA ILE A 94 -3.63 -2.63 -31.50
C ILE A 94 -3.74 -1.17 -31.96
N LEU A 95 -4.34 -0.29 -31.16
CA LEU A 95 -4.40 1.14 -31.46
C LEU A 95 -3.02 1.80 -31.33
N ASP A 96 -2.25 1.43 -30.31
CA ASP A 96 -0.87 1.90 -30.13
C ASP A 96 0.01 1.47 -31.31
N ARG A 97 -0.20 0.23 -31.79
CA ARG A 97 0.46 -0.29 -32.98
C ARG A 97 0.09 0.44 -34.26
N LYS A 98 -1.19 0.67 -34.49
CA LYS A 98 -1.65 1.50 -35.63
C LYS A 98 -0.98 2.87 -35.59
N ALA A 99 -1.00 3.54 -34.45
CA ALA A 99 -0.39 4.86 -34.27
C ALA A 99 1.11 4.82 -34.59
N PHE A 100 1.83 3.84 -34.04
CA PHE A 100 3.25 3.63 -34.30
C PHE A 100 3.55 3.47 -35.80
N VAL A 101 2.92 2.50 -36.48
CA VAL A 101 3.26 2.23 -37.90
C VAL A 101 2.88 3.39 -38.81
N SER A 102 1.78 4.09 -38.52
CA SER A 102 1.37 5.28 -39.29
C SER A 102 2.31 6.47 -39.15
N GLY A 103 3.13 6.51 -38.09
CA GLY A 103 4.12 7.57 -37.84
C GLY A 103 5.50 7.31 -38.45
N LEU A 104 5.74 6.15 -39.07
CA LEU A 104 7.05 5.80 -39.61
C LEU A 104 7.40 6.58 -40.89
N THR A 105 8.65 7.02 -40.96
CA THR A 105 9.26 7.54 -42.21
C THR A 105 9.51 6.39 -43.19
N ASN A 106 9.69 6.67 -44.49
CA ASN A 106 10.01 5.62 -45.47
C ASN A 106 11.29 4.85 -45.12
N GLU A 107 12.28 5.52 -44.53
CA GLU A 107 13.51 4.88 -44.01
C GLU A 107 13.18 3.90 -42.88
N ASN A 108 12.38 4.33 -41.90
CA ASN A 108 11.99 3.46 -40.78
C ASN A 108 11.05 2.33 -41.22
N ILE A 109 10.25 2.53 -42.27
CA ILE A 109 9.42 1.48 -42.89
C ILE A 109 10.32 0.38 -43.48
N ALA A 110 11.42 0.73 -44.15
CA ALA A 110 12.36 -0.25 -44.68
C ALA A 110 12.99 -1.08 -43.55
N LYS A 111 13.46 -0.43 -42.48
CA LYS A 111 13.98 -1.11 -41.28
C LYS A 111 12.93 -1.99 -40.59
N ARG A 112 11.68 -1.55 -40.55
CA ARG A 112 10.57 -2.35 -40.02
C ARG A 112 10.35 -3.62 -40.84
N LEU A 113 10.36 -3.53 -42.16
CA LEU A 113 10.24 -4.70 -43.04
C LEU A 113 11.41 -5.68 -42.84
N GLU A 114 12.62 -5.16 -42.64
CA GLU A 114 13.79 -5.96 -42.32
C GLU A 114 13.67 -6.67 -40.96
N ALA A 115 13.24 -5.95 -39.92
CA ALA A 115 12.98 -6.53 -38.60
C ALA A 115 11.95 -7.67 -38.65
N ILE A 116 10.89 -7.51 -39.43
CA ILE A 116 9.85 -8.54 -39.63
C ILE A 116 10.41 -9.74 -40.38
N ARG A 117 11.21 -9.51 -41.44
CA ARG A 117 11.86 -10.58 -42.21
C ARG A 117 12.74 -11.44 -41.30
N PHE A 118 13.65 -10.83 -40.55
CA PHE A 118 14.53 -11.52 -39.60
C PHE A 118 13.73 -12.31 -38.56
N TYR A 119 12.64 -11.74 -38.05
CA TYR A 119 11.78 -12.43 -37.09
C TYR A 119 11.16 -13.72 -37.66
N TYR A 120 10.66 -13.70 -38.91
CA TYR A 120 10.09 -14.88 -39.54
C TYR A 120 11.15 -15.90 -39.99
N GLU A 121 12.30 -15.45 -40.49
CA GLU A 121 13.46 -16.32 -40.80
C GLU A 121 13.91 -17.05 -39.51
N GLY A 122 14.01 -16.33 -38.39
CA GLY A 122 14.32 -16.90 -37.08
C GLY A 122 13.32 -17.97 -36.61
N TYR A 123 12.02 -17.78 -36.85
CA TYR A 123 11.02 -18.81 -36.55
C TYR A 123 11.23 -20.10 -37.35
N GLY A 124 11.57 -20.00 -38.63
CA GLY A 124 11.83 -21.17 -39.47
C GLY A 124 12.98 -22.01 -38.91
N HIS A 125 14.09 -21.36 -38.58
CA HIS A 125 15.24 -22.00 -37.96
C HIS A 125 14.95 -22.52 -36.55
N PHE A 126 14.17 -21.79 -35.75
CA PHE A 126 13.80 -22.22 -34.40
C PHE A 126 12.96 -23.49 -34.41
N ASP A 127 11.94 -23.57 -35.29
CA ASP A 127 11.09 -24.75 -35.40
C ASP A 127 11.88 -25.98 -35.88
N GLU A 128 12.81 -25.79 -36.82
CA GLU A 128 13.71 -26.85 -37.26
C GLU A 128 14.64 -27.31 -36.13
N GLY A 129 15.33 -26.38 -35.46
CA GLY A 129 16.25 -26.67 -34.37
C GLY A 129 15.56 -27.31 -33.17
N LYS A 130 14.33 -26.87 -32.83
CA LYS A 130 13.53 -27.46 -31.76
C LYS A 130 13.05 -28.88 -32.08
N LYS A 131 12.70 -29.17 -33.33
CA LYS A 131 12.25 -30.51 -33.76
C LYS A 131 13.41 -31.50 -33.87
N SER A 132 14.55 -31.04 -34.40
CA SER A 132 15.71 -31.88 -34.71
C SER A 132 16.74 -31.97 -33.56
N GLY A 133 16.75 -30.98 -32.66
CA GLY A 133 17.84 -30.78 -31.71
C GLY A 133 19.11 -30.22 -32.36
N ASP A 134 19.04 -29.71 -33.60
CA ASP A 134 20.19 -29.18 -34.32
C ASP A 134 20.65 -27.82 -33.75
N GLU A 135 21.87 -27.81 -33.20
CA GLU A 135 22.49 -26.64 -32.61
C GLU A 135 22.73 -25.54 -33.65
N MET A 136 22.97 -25.92 -34.91
CA MET A 136 23.21 -24.98 -36.01
C MET A 136 21.93 -24.21 -36.36
N SER A 137 20.79 -24.88 -36.56
CA SER A 137 19.50 -24.20 -36.72
C SER A 137 19.13 -23.34 -35.50
N LEU A 138 19.45 -23.77 -34.27
CA LEU A 138 19.23 -22.92 -33.09
C LEU A 138 20.14 -21.68 -33.07
N ASN A 139 21.39 -21.78 -33.55
CA ASN A 139 22.30 -20.63 -33.67
C ASN A 139 21.81 -19.64 -34.73
N GLU A 140 21.37 -20.15 -35.87
CA GLU A 140 20.81 -19.30 -36.92
C GLU A 140 19.55 -18.59 -36.43
N ALA A 141 18.65 -19.32 -35.76
CA ALA A 141 17.48 -18.71 -35.13
C ALA A 141 17.85 -17.57 -34.16
N ASN A 142 18.90 -17.76 -33.35
CA ASN A 142 19.35 -16.75 -32.39
C ASN A 142 19.87 -15.49 -33.11
N ASN A 143 20.65 -15.66 -34.16
CA ASN A 143 21.17 -14.54 -34.96
C ASN A 143 20.01 -13.76 -35.60
N GLN A 144 19.07 -14.47 -36.22
CA GLN A 144 17.90 -13.86 -36.86
C GLN A 144 17.02 -13.09 -35.86
N PHE A 145 16.77 -13.64 -34.66
CA PHE A 145 16.03 -12.88 -33.65
C PHE A 145 16.84 -11.70 -33.08
N ALA A 146 18.16 -11.81 -32.98
CA ALA A 146 19.01 -10.68 -32.57
C ALA A 146 18.99 -9.54 -33.59
N ASP A 147 19.02 -9.87 -34.89
CA ASP A 147 18.93 -8.88 -35.96
C ASP A 147 17.54 -8.24 -36.03
N SER A 148 16.48 -9.01 -35.79
CA SER A 148 15.12 -8.50 -35.62
C SER A 148 15.01 -7.54 -34.43
N TYR A 149 15.63 -7.88 -33.30
CA TYR A 149 15.69 -7.05 -32.11
C TYR A 149 16.37 -5.71 -32.40
N ASN A 150 17.59 -5.74 -32.94
CA ASN A 150 18.38 -4.54 -33.24
C ASN A 150 17.64 -3.63 -34.22
N SER A 151 17.11 -4.19 -35.30
CA SER A 151 16.34 -3.44 -36.30
C SER A 151 15.09 -2.80 -35.70
N SER A 152 14.46 -3.45 -34.72
CA SER A 152 13.28 -2.91 -34.02
C SER A 152 13.65 -1.78 -33.06
N VAL A 153 14.78 -1.90 -32.33
CA VAL A 153 15.29 -0.87 -31.41
C VAL A 153 15.63 0.42 -32.17
N GLU A 154 16.26 0.32 -33.35
CA GLU A 154 16.64 1.48 -34.16
C GLU A 154 15.46 2.36 -34.60
N ILE A 155 14.25 1.81 -34.67
CA ILE A 155 13.03 2.53 -35.05
C ILE A 155 12.08 2.73 -33.86
N GLU A 156 12.59 2.52 -32.64
CA GLU A 156 11.80 2.61 -31.39
C GLU A 156 10.57 1.66 -31.37
N ASP A 157 10.61 0.56 -32.12
CA ASP A 157 9.61 -0.52 -32.09
C ASP A 157 9.86 -1.47 -30.91
N TRP A 158 9.68 -0.95 -29.70
CA TRP A 158 10.01 -1.71 -28.49
C TRP A 158 9.14 -2.96 -28.28
N LEU A 159 7.93 -2.99 -28.82
CA LEU A 159 7.08 -4.17 -28.74
C LEU A 159 7.65 -5.32 -29.59
N SER A 160 8.07 -5.04 -30.82
CA SER A 160 8.67 -6.05 -31.69
C SER A 160 10.05 -6.48 -31.19
N ALA A 161 10.82 -5.54 -30.64
CA ALA A 161 12.05 -5.87 -29.92
C ALA A 161 11.75 -6.84 -28.77
N GLY A 162 10.69 -6.59 -27.98
CA GLY A 162 10.24 -7.51 -26.93
C GLY A 162 9.90 -8.91 -27.46
N TRP A 163 9.16 -9.01 -28.56
CA TRP A 163 8.85 -10.32 -29.16
C TRP A 163 10.08 -11.08 -29.67
N ALA A 164 11.04 -10.38 -30.28
CA ALA A 164 12.30 -10.99 -30.70
C ALA A 164 13.12 -11.49 -29.50
N ALA A 165 13.19 -10.70 -28.43
CA ALA A 165 13.83 -11.06 -27.17
C ALA A 165 13.21 -12.31 -26.53
N ASP A 166 11.87 -12.42 -26.57
CA ASP A 166 11.17 -13.60 -26.07
C ASP A 166 11.59 -14.88 -26.79
N ARG A 167 11.79 -14.80 -28.11
CA ARG A 167 12.20 -15.95 -28.92
C ARG A 167 13.66 -16.33 -28.71
N ILE A 168 14.55 -15.37 -28.53
CA ILE A 168 15.93 -15.62 -28.09
C ILE A 168 15.93 -16.44 -26.81
N SER A 169 15.06 -16.10 -25.85
CA SER A 169 14.97 -16.90 -24.63
C SER A 169 14.37 -18.29 -24.85
N ASP A 170 13.38 -18.46 -25.73
CA ASP A 170 12.84 -19.78 -26.06
C ASP A 170 13.94 -20.68 -26.67
N ILE A 171 14.91 -20.12 -27.39
CA ILE A 171 16.11 -20.86 -27.87
C ILE A 171 16.97 -21.32 -26.70
N PHE A 172 17.24 -20.48 -25.72
CA PHE A 172 18.05 -20.88 -24.57
C PHE A 172 17.38 -21.99 -23.75
N VAL A 173 16.05 -21.94 -23.63
CA VAL A 173 15.27 -23.04 -23.06
C VAL A 173 15.39 -24.31 -23.90
N ALA A 174 15.30 -24.22 -25.23
CA ALA A 174 15.47 -25.37 -26.12
C ALA A 174 16.86 -26.01 -26.00
N ARG A 175 17.90 -25.20 -25.75
CA ARG A 175 19.28 -25.64 -25.50
C ARG A 175 19.52 -26.22 -24.11
N LYS A 176 18.53 -26.14 -23.22
CA LYS A 176 18.68 -26.51 -21.80
C LYS A 176 19.85 -25.77 -21.12
N LEU A 177 20.10 -24.53 -21.53
CA LEU A 177 21.09 -23.69 -20.84
C LEU A 177 20.63 -23.48 -19.40
N ASP A 178 21.58 -23.33 -18.48
CA ASP A 178 21.25 -23.09 -17.08
C ASP A 178 20.45 -21.79 -16.92
N PHE A 179 19.63 -21.76 -15.86
CA PHE A 179 18.72 -20.67 -15.54
C PHE A 179 19.44 -19.32 -15.47
N GLU A 180 20.69 -19.32 -14.98
CA GLU A 180 21.53 -18.15 -14.85
C GLU A 180 21.88 -17.56 -16.23
N THR A 181 22.25 -18.39 -17.21
CA THR A 181 22.52 -17.97 -18.60
C THR A 181 21.27 -17.40 -19.28
N ILE A 182 20.09 -18.01 -19.04
CA ILE A 182 18.80 -17.55 -19.57
C ILE A 182 18.41 -16.20 -18.96
N TYR A 183 18.62 -16.05 -17.64
CA TYR A 183 18.33 -14.83 -16.89
C TYR A 183 19.21 -13.65 -17.35
N TRP A 184 20.52 -13.86 -17.50
CA TRP A 184 21.46 -12.80 -17.89
C TRP A 184 21.28 -12.33 -19.33
N ALA A 185 21.01 -13.24 -20.27
CA ALA A 185 20.74 -12.85 -21.64
C ALA A 185 19.41 -12.07 -21.78
N ARG A 186 18.40 -12.39 -20.96
CA ARG A 186 17.13 -11.63 -20.88
C ARG A 186 17.29 -10.28 -20.19
N MET A 187 18.12 -10.17 -19.15
CA MET A 187 18.40 -8.91 -18.46
C MET A 187 19.16 -7.91 -19.36
N ALA A 188 20.06 -8.40 -20.23
CA ALA A 188 20.71 -7.59 -21.26
C ALA A 188 19.69 -7.00 -22.27
N LEU A 189 18.68 -7.78 -22.66
CA LEU A 189 17.58 -7.33 -23.53
C LEU A 189 16.60 -6.38 -22.80
N HIS A 190 16.43 -6.53 -21.48
CA HIS A 190 15.58 -5.69 -20.62
C HIS A 190 16.17 -4.29 -20.40
N GLN A 191 17.48 -4.17 -20.17
CA GLN A 191 18.11 -2.88 -19.92
C GLN A 191 18.05 -1.91 -21.12
N ALA A 192 17.92 -2.43 -22.33
CA ALA A 192 17.80 -1.61 -23.54
C ALA A 192 16.40 -0.97 -23.74
N ASN A 193 15.33 -1.43 -23.08
CA ASN A 193 13.93 -1.04 -23.40
C ASN A 193 13.11 -0.42 -22.24
N LYS A 194 13.77 0.30 -21.32
CA LYS A 194 13.22 0.64 -19.98
C LYS A 194 11.96 1.53 -19.87
N THR A 195 11.33 2.02 -20.94
CA THR A 195 10.36 3.14 -20.79
C THR A 195 8.91 2.94 -21.25
N LYS A 196 8.49 1.84 -21.90
CA LYS A 196 7.09 1.81 -22.46
C LYS A 196 6.24 0.54 -22.35
N TYR A 197 6.74 -0.62 -21.92
CA TYR A 197 5.96 -1.89 -22.01
C TYR A 197 6.03 -2.79 -20.76
N ALA A 198 5.79 -2.23 -19.57
CA ALA A 198 5.78 -2.97 -18.28
C ALA A 198 4.83 -4.19 -18.25
N ASN A 199 3.71 -4.16 -18.99
CA ASN A 199 2.70 -5.24 -18.97
C ASN A 199 3.14 -6.52 -19.73
N LEU A 200 4.11 -6.43 -20.64
CA LEU A 200 4.66 -7.61 -21.32
C LEU A 200 5.53 -8.43 -20.35
N PHE A 201 6.23 -7.76 -19.44
CA PHE A 201 7.11 -8.37 -18.44
C PHE A 201 6.34 -9.20 -17.40
N THR A 202 5.12 -8.79 -17.03
CA THR A 202 4.26 -9.57 -16.11
C THR A 202 3.89 -10.95 -16.68
N HIS A 203 3.74 -11.07 -18.01
CA HIS A 203 3.44 -12.34 -18.66
C HIS A 203 4.68 -13.26 -18.75
N LEU A 204 5.88 -12.67 -18.85
CA LEU A 204 7.14 -13.39 -18.79
C LEU A 204 7.51 -13.87 -17.38
N ASP A 205 7.33 -13.02 -16.37
CA ASP A 205 7.51 -13.37 -14.96
C ASP A 205 6.64 -14.58 -14.60
N ALA A 206 5.40 -14.63 -15.08
CA ALA A 206 4.52 -15.79 -14.87
C ALA A 206 5.09 -17.09 -15.47
N ARG A 207 5.71 -17.04 -16.67
CA ARG A 207 6.32 -18.22 -17.31
C ARG A 207 7.66 -18.62 -16.68
N ILE A 208 8.44 -17.65 -16.20
CA ILE A 208 9.68 -17.87 -15.44
C ILE A 208 9.35 -18.54 -14.11
N VAL A 209 8.35 -18.05 -13.38
CA VAL A 209 7.85 -18.68 -12.14
C VAL A 209 7.36 -20.11 -12.42
N ASP A 210 6.73 -20.38 -13.56
CA ASP A 210 6.29 -21.73 -13.93
C ASP A 210 7.46 -22.67 -14.30
N TYR A 211 8.55 -22.15 -14.87
CA TYR A 211 9.78 -22.90 -15.15
C TYR A 211 10.62 -23.11 -13.89
N GLU A 212 10.75 -22.11 -13.02
CA GLU A 212 11.39 -22.16 -11.70
C GLU A 212 10.71 -23.20 -10.79
N LYS A 213 9.36 -23.27 -10.82
CA LYS A 213 8.60 -24.32 -10.13
C LYS A 213 8.93 -25.73 -10.64
N LYS A 214 9.22 -25.88 -11.94
CA LYS A 214 9.60 -27.17 -12.53
C LYS A 214 11.05 -27.56 -12.25
N GLU A 215 11.99 -26.62 -12.28
CA GLU A 215 13.44 -26.91 -12.28
C GLU A 215 14.19 -26.53 -10.97
N LYS A 216 13.57 -25.84 -10.01
CA LYS A 216 14.08 -25.57 -8.64
C LYS A 216 15.43 -24.79 -8.53
N VAL A 217 15.63 -23.68 -9.23
CA VAL A 217 16.89 -22.87 -9.18
C VAL A 217 16.67 -21.43 -8.62
N ARG A 218 17.70 -20.83 -7.97
CA ARG A 218 17.72 -19.52 -7.24
C ARG A 218 18.28 -18.33 -8.08
N ARG A 219 18.05 -17.08 -7.63
CA ARG A 219 18.44 -15.81 -8.32
C ARG A 219 19.81 -15.20 -7.95
N PRO A 220 20.48 -14.46 -8.87
CA PRO A 220 21.71 -13.68 -8.62
C PRO A 220 21.59 -12.18 -9.03
N ASP A 221 21.69 -11.24 -8.09
CA ASP A 221 21.38 -9.82 -8.30
C ASP A 221 22.52 -8.83 -7.92
N LEU A 222 23.79 -9.21 -8.07
CA LEU A 222 24.96 -8.37 -7.66
C LEU A 222 26.11 -8.33 -8.68
N ILE A 223 25.95 -7.75 -9.88
CA ILE A 223 27.09 -7.44 -10.81
C ILE A 223 26.82 -6.14 -11.60
N ASP A 224 27.82 -5.26 -11.73
CA ASP A 224 27.83 -4.07 -12.63
C ASP A 224 28.23 -4.48 -14.06
N LEU A 225 27.42 -4.08 -15.05
CA LEU A 225 27.32 -4.71 -16.37
C LEU A 225 27.89 -3.85 -17.51
N THR A 226 28.72 -2.85 -17.22
CA THR A 226 29.26 -1.90 -18.22
C THR A 226 30.71 -2.18 -18.66
N LEU A 227 31.37 -3.22 -18.12
CA LEU A 227 32.77 -3.56 -18.41
C LEU A 227 32.91 -4.91 -19.15
N PRO A 228 33.92 -5.08 -20.03
CA PRO A 228 34.31 -6.37 -20.58
C PRO A 228 34.54 -7.42 -19.49
N ILE A 229 34.20 -8.68 -19.72
CA ILE A 229 34.05 -9.69 -18.63
C ILE A 229 35.29 -9.89 -17.75
N ASP A 230 36.49 -9.74 -18.31
CA ASP A 230 37.74 -9.88 -17.56
C ASP A 230 38.12 -8.59 -16.84
N GLU A 231 37.69 -7.43 -17.35
CA GLU A 231 37.76 -6.13 -16.68
C GLU A 231 36.68 -5.99 -15.61
N ALA A 232 35.49 -6.57 -15.79
CA ALA A 232 34.45 -6.65 -14.77
C ALA A 232 34.91 -7.59 -13.64
N LYS A 233 35.59 -8.69 -13.94
CA LYS A 233 36.20 -9.58 -12.94
C LYS A 233 37.40 -8.92 -12.25
N ALA A 234 38.25 -8.21 -12.98
CA ALA A 234 39.39 -7.51 -12.42
C ALA A 234 38.97 -6.26 -11.63
N ALA A 235 37.99 -5.49 -12.12
CA ALA A 235 37.39 -4.36 -11.42
C ALA A 235 36.50 -4.83 -10.27
N HIS A 236 35.87 -5.99 -10.32
CA HIS A 236 35.22 -6.60 -9.17
C HIS A 236 36.26 -7.08 -8.17
N ALA A 237 37.39 -7.68 -8.58
CA ALA A 237 38.47 -8.07 -7.68
C ALA A 237 39.19 -6.84 -7.08
N ILE A 238 39.38 -5.77 -7.87
CA ILE A 238 39.96 -4.50 -7.44
C ILE A 238 38.95 -3.71 -6.62
N ALA A 239 37.66 -3.66 -6.94
CA ALA A 239 36.62 -3.02 -6.13
C ALA A 239 36.29 -3.85 -4.89
N PHE A 240 36.47 -5.16 -4.90
CA PHE A 240 36.43 -6.02 -3.72
C PHE A 240 37.67 -5.77 -2.85
N GLU A 241 38.87 -5.66 -3.41
CA GLU A 241 40.08 -5.30 -2.67
C GLU A 241 40.14 -3.81 -2.26
N GLU A 242 39.50 -2.91 -3.00
CA GLU A 242 39.42 -1.47 -2.73
C GLU A 242 38.25 -1.15 -1.81
N SER A 243 37.11 -1.85 -1.87
CA SER A 243 36.06 -1.81 -0.83
C SER A 243 36.57 -2.33 0.51
N LEU A 244 37.59 -3.19 0.50
CA LEU A 244 38.37 -3.57 1.68
C LEU A 244 39.43 -2.51 2.09
N LYS A 245 39.70 -1.50 1.27
CA LYS A 245 40.74 -0.46 1.48
C LYS A 245 40.22 0.99 1.42
N VAL A 246 38.90 1.25 1.33
CA VAL A 246 38.36 2.62 1.38
C VAL A 246 38.48 3.16 2.80
N LYS A 247 39.08 4.35 2.91
CA LYS A 247 39.31 5.04 4.18
C LYS A 247 38.02 5.24 4.98
N PRO A 248 38.10 5.21 6.32
CA PRO A 248 36.94 5.39 7.18
C PRO A 248 36.23 6.71 6.85
N LEU A 249 34.89 6.68 6.82
CA LEU A 249 34.13 7.89 7.09
C LEU A 249 34.57 8.41 8.47
N PRO A 250 34.70 9.74 8.64
CA PRO A 250 35.13 10.29 9.91
C PRO A 250 34.08 9.99 10.99
N GLY A 251 34.34 8.94 11.77
CA GLY A 251 33.62 8.59 12.99
C GLY A 251 32.58 7.48 12.85
N GLY A 252 33.02 6.21 12.81
CA GLY A 252 32.14 5.06 13.11
C GLY A 252 32.60 3.76 12.49
N ASP A 253 33.14 2.84 13.29
CA ASP A 253 33.44 1.45 12.92
C ASP A 253 32.13 0.69 12.63
N GLY A 254 31.78 0.46 11.36
CA GLY A 254 30.60 -0.31 10.99
C GLY A 254 30.66 -0.84 9.55
N GLY A 255 30.87 -2.14 9.39
CA GLY A 255 30.79 -2.82 8.09
C GLY A 255 29.39 -2.75 7.47
N VAL A 256 29.31 -2.93 6.15
CA VAL A 256 28.04 -2.95 5.42
C VAL A 256 27.17 -4.11 5.88
N LEU A 257 25.93 -3.81 6.31
CA LEU A 257 24.92 -4.79 6.71
C LEU A 257 24.26 -5.38 5.45
N VAL A 258 24.72 -6.55 5.02
CA VAL A 258 23.94 -7.43 4.11
C VAL A 258 22.85 -8.09 4.98
N PRO A 259 21.58 -8.20 4.53
CA PRO A 259 20.61 -8.99 5.28
C PRO A 259 21.20 -10.41 5.43
N PRO A 260 21.13 -11.06 6.61
CA PRO A 260 21.72 -12.38 6.84
C PRO A 260 21.24 -13.38 5.78
N SER A 261 22.05 -13.54 4.74
CA SER A 261 21.80 -14.50 3.68
C SER A 261 22.22 -15.86 4.21
N SER A 262 21.31 -16.85 4.21
CA SER A 262 21.56 -18.22 3.70
C SER A 262 20.89 -19.39 4.44
N LYS A 263 20.34 -19.21 5.66
CA LYS A 263 19.92 -20.38 6.48
C LYS A 263 18.42 -20.58 6.71
N ILE A 264 17.56 -19.61 6.38
CA ILE A 264 16.13 -19.73 6.70
C ILE A 264 15.39 -20.42 5.54
N ALA A 265 14.65 -21.48 5.85
CA ALA A 265 13.81 -22.15 4.87
C ALA A 265 12.70 -21.18 4.42
N TYR A 266 12.59 -20.95 3.12
CA TYR A 266 11.57 -20.06 2.52
C TYR A 266 10.18 -20.71 2.45
N THR A 267 9.95 -21.76 3.24
CA THR A 267 8.69 -22.49 3.31
C THR A 267 7.84 -21.97 4.45
N TRP A 268 6.53 -22.11 4.33
CA TRP A 268 5.65 -21.87 5.46
C TRP A 268 5.90 -22.86 6.59
N GLU A 269 6.01 -22.33 7.80
CA GLU A 269 6.09 -23.07 9.04
C GLU A 269 4.81 -22.83 9.83
N ASP A 270 4.15 -23.91 10.26
CA ASP A 270 2.89 -23.83 11.00
C ASP A 270 3.19 -23.89 12.52
N PHE A 271 2.56 -22.99 13.27
CA PHE A 271 2.67 -22.85 14.72
C PHE A 271 1.27 -22.98 15.35
N ASP A 272 1.01 -24.15 15.92
CA ASP A 272 -0.23 -24.48 16.63
C ASP A 272 -0.12 -24.28 18.15
N GLY A 273 -1.26 -24.35 18.83
CA GLY A 273 -1.32 -24.45 20.29
C GLY A 273 -1.25 -23.12 21.01
N PHE A 274 -1.58 -22.02 20.33
CA PHE A 274 -1.80 -20.73 20.96
C PHE A 274 -2.94 -20.87 21.97
N LYS A 275 -2.75 -20.30 23.16
CA LYS A 275 -3.68 -20.43 24.28
C LYS A 275 -4.32 -19.09 24.58
N SER A 276 -5.58 -19.15 25.01
CA SER A 276 -6.26 -17.95 25.47
C SER A 276 -5.52 -17.34 26.66
N LYS A 277 -5.17 -16.06 26.50
CA LYS A 277 -4.52 -15.25 27.51
C LYS A 277 -5.52 -14.27 28.06
N LYS A 278 -5.68 -14.28 29.38
CA LYS A 278 -6.44 -13.24 30.06
C LYS A 278 -5.59 -11.97 30.06
N LEU A 279 -6.05 -10.94 29.36
CA LEU A 279 -5.41 -9.63 29.46
C LEU A 279 -5.63 -9.06 30.88
N PRO A 280 -4.61 -8.46 31.50
CA PRO A 280 -4.78 -7.83 32.80
C PRO A 280 -5.80 -6.69 32.71
N LEU A 281 -6.72 -6.65 33.66
CA LEU A 281 -7.69 -5.55 33.79
C LEU A 281 -6.92 -4.20 33.94
N TRP A 282 -7.19 -3.27 33.03
CA TRP A 282 -7.08 -1.81 33.23
C TRP A 282 -5.71 -1.19 33.53
N SER A 283 -4.56 -1.85 33.38
CA SER A 283 -3.33 -1.22 33.91
C SER A 283 -1.99 -1.41 33.21
N LYS A 284 -1.82 -2.28 32.20
CA LYS A 284 -0.44 -2.54 31.71
C LYS A 284 -0.23 -2.85 30.23
N VAL A 285 -1.26 -3.15 29.44
CA VAL A 285 -1.05 -3.45 28.01
C VAL A 285 -1.50 -2.25 27.20
N PHE A 286 -0.61 -1.29 27.02
CA PHE A 286 -0.86 -0.11 26.21
C PHE A 286 -0.94 -0.53 24.73
N LEU A 287 -2.12 -0.55 24.14
CA LEU A 287 -2.35 -0.87 22.72
C LEU A 287 -2.86 0.40 22.06
N PRO A 288 -1.95 1.33 21.74
CA PRO A 288 -2.39 2.68 21.48
C PRO A 288 -3.15 2.83 20.14
N TRP A 289 -3.32 1.77 19.32
CA TRP A 289 -3.65 1.78 17.86
C TRP A 289 -5.08 1.87 17.42
N TYR A 290 -5.99 2.15 18.34
CA TYR A 290 -7.41 2.16 18.03
C TYR A 290 -8.02 3.58 18.00
N ARG A 291 -8.52 3.96 16.80
CA ARG A 291 -9.45 5.03 16.38
C ARG A 291 -9.19 6.54 16.74
N PRO A 292 -9.26 7.47 15.76
CA PRO A 292 -9.26 8.93 15.95
C PRO A 292 -10.62 9.56 16.29
N ASP A 293 -11.72 8.78 16.32
CA ASP A 293 -13.10 9.26 16.41
C ASP A 293 -13.76 9.12 17.81
N VAL A 294 -12.99 8.81 18.88
CA VAL A 294 -13.55 8.69 20.24
C VAL A 294 -12.67 9.39 21.28
N THR A 295 -13.31 10.29 22.03
CA THR A 295 -12.88 10.97 23.28
C THR A 295 -11.74 10.26 24.05
N PRO A 296 -10.61 10.94 24.33
CA PRO A 296 -9.57 10.40 25.19
C PRO A 296 -10.04 10.45 26.65
N VAL A 297 -10.18 9.27 27.24
CA VAL A 297 -10.16 9.09 28.70
C VAL A 297 -8.74 8.70 29.09
N ASN A 298 -8.41 8.90 30.37
CA ASN A 298 -7.11 8.70 31.01
C ASN A 298 -6.19 7.69 30.27
N PRO A 299 -4.94 8.02 29.99
CA PRO A 299 -3.98 7.19 29.23
C PRO A 299 -3.47 5.92 29.93
N ARG A 300 -3.88 5.66 31.18
CA ARG A 300 -3.90 4.29 31.72
C ARG A 300 -5.12 3.46 31.29
N GLU A 301 -6.05 4.09 30.58
CA GLU A 301 -7.35 3.58 30.09
C GLU A 301 -7.50 3.68 28.55
N LEU A 302 -6.46 4.14 27.81
CA LEU A 302 -6.45 4.25 26.35
C LEU A 302 -6.05 2.94 25.68
N VAL A 303 -6.90 1.94 25.85
CA VAL A 303 -6.76 0.65 25.18
C VAL A 303 -8.17 0.10 24.97
N PHE A 304 -8.61 0.05 23.72
CA PHE A 304 -9.82 -0.66 23.26
C PHE A 304 -11.16 -0.25 23.88
N ARG A 305 -11.66 0.97 23.66
CA ARG A 305 -13.11 1.19 23.71
C ARG A 305 -13.65 1.23 22.29
N ARG A 306 -14.39 0.19 21.92
CA ARG A 306 -15.37 0.30 20.83
C ARG A 306 -16.68 0.72 21.52
N GLU A 307 -17.03 2.01 21.37
CA GLU A 307 -18.31 2.55 21.83
C GLU A 307 -19.38 2.23 20.80
N VAL A 308 -19.77 0.96 20.69
CA VAL A 308 -20.65 0.56 19.60
C VAL A 308 -21.74 -0.35 20.14
N LEU A 309 -22.62 0.25 20.92
CA LEU A 309 -24.03 -0.08 20.84
C LEU A 309 -24.79 1.15 21.36
N VAL A 310 -25.38 1.89 20.44
CA VAL A 310 -26.35 2.94 20.76
C VAL A 310 -27.72 2.31 20.54
N VAL A 311 -28.45 2.05 21.62
CA VAL A 311 -29.86 1.71 21.54
C VAL A 311 -30.63 3.02 21.45
N LYS A 312 -31.30 3.31 20.34
CA LYS A 312 -32.15 4.49 20.18
C LYS A 312 -33.60 4.05 20.06
N ASP A 313 -34.49 4.55 20.91
CA ASP A 313 -35.94 4.30 20.76
C ASP A 313 -36.29 2.80 20.62
N ALA A 314 -35.56 1.93 21.35
CA ALA A 314 -35.60 0.46 21.28
C ALA A 314 -35.02 -0.21 20.02
N GLU A 315 -34.49 0.55 19.07
CA GLU A 315 -33.69 0.03 17.96
C GLU A 315 -32.22 -0.03 18.38
N ALA A 316 -31.73 -1.25 18.64
CA ALA A 316 -30.30 -1.51 18.74
C ALA A 316 -29.70 -1.47 17.33
N THR A 317 -28.66 -0.68 17.12
CA THR A 317 -27.86 -0.80 15.89
C THR A 317 -27.27 -2.22 15.85
N LYS A 318 -27.34 -2.92 14.71
CA LYS A 318 -26.64 -4.21 14.57
C LYS A 318 -25.14 -3.96 14.65
N VAL A 319 -24.46 -4.60 15.61
CA VAL A 319 -23.02 -4.49 15.79
C VAL A 319 -22.45 -5.91 15.82
N PRO A 320 -21.56 -6.27 14.86
CA PRO A 320 -20.95 -7.58 14.82
C PRO A 320 -19.83 -7.67 15.87
N MET A 321 -20.22 -7.71 17.14
CA MET A 321 -19.29 -7.77 18.27
C MET A 321 -18.91 -9.19 18.68
N LEU A 322 -19.56 -10.20 18.11
CA LEU A 322 -19.25 -11.61 18.28
C LEU A 322 -19.55 -12.29 16.94
N PRO A 323 -18.90 -13.40 16.59
CA PRO A 323 -19.09 -14.02 15.29
C PRO A 323 -20.55 -14.48 15.15
N GLY A 324 -21.25 -13.97 14.14
CA GLY A 324 -22.63 -14.34 13.85
C GLY A 324 -23.69 -13.84 14.84
N ALA A 325 -23.33 -13.10 15.90
CA ALA A 325 -24.30 -12.67 16.91
C ALA A 325 -25.10 -11.44 16.49
N THR A 326 -26.35 -11.35 16.96
CA THR A 326 -27.17 -10.13 16.84
C THR A 326 -27.62 -9.62 18.20
N TRP A 327 -27.80 -8.31 18.31
CA TRP A 327 -28.19 -7.65 19.55
C TRP A 327 -29.59 -7.06 19.41
N THR A 328 -30.41 -7.22 20.45
CA THR A 328 -31.78 -6.69 20.49
C THR A 328 -32.03 -5.96 21.81
N TYR A 329 -33.03 -5.09 21.80
CA TYR A 329 -33.47 -4.39 23.00
C TYR A 329 -34.99 -4.42 23.12
N ASP A 330 -35.50 -5.20 24.08
CA ASP A 330 -36.93 -5.26 24.44
C ASP A 330 -37.10 -4.86 25.92
N GLY A 331 -36.62 -3.65 26.24
CA GLY A 331 -36.52 -3.15 27.63
C GLY A 331 -35.39 -3.77 28.46
N LYS A 332 -34.66 -4.74 27.91
CA LYS A 332 -33.38 -5.27 28.39
C LYS A 332 -32.49 -5.50 27.18
N LEU A 333 -31.19 -5.29 27.35
CA LEU A 333 -30.21 -5.65 26.33
C LEU A 333 -30.09 -7.17 26.27
N GLU A 334 -30.29 -7.76 25.10
CA GLU A 334 -30.16 -9.19 24.88
C GLU A 334 -29.21 -9.48 23.70
N ILE A 335 -28.55 -10.63 23.77
CA ILE A 335 -27.66 -11.13 22.71
C ILE A 335 -28.16 -12.47 22.19
N ASP A 336 -28.31 -12.57 20.88
CA ASP A 336 -28.55 -13.83 20.19
C ASP A 336 -27.23 -14.31 19.57
N LEU A 337 -26.65 -15.36 20.16
CA LEU A 337 -25.38 -15.96 19.71
C LEU A 337 -25.54 -16.80 18.44
N ASP A 338 -26.76 -17.22 18.11
CA ASP A 338 -27.05 -18.02 16.92
C ASP A 338 -27.47 -17.14 15.73
N GLY A 339 -27.44 -15.81 15.91
CA GLY A 339 -27.76 -14.81 14.90
C GLY A 339 -29.18 -14.93 14.38
N GLU A 340 -29.36 -14.78 13.07
CA GLU A 340 -30.69 -14.79 12.43
C GLU A 340 -31.31 -16.19 12.31
N SER A 341 -30.60 -17.25 12.73
CA SER A 341 -31.11 -18.61 12.62
C SER A 341 -32.27 -18.90 13.59
N GLY A 342 -32.43 -18.09 14.66
CA GLY A 342 -33.54 -18.16 15.61
C GLY A 342 -33.61 -19.46 16.43
N LYS A 343 -32.54 -20.26 16.44
CA LYS A 343 -32.51 -21.57 17.11
C LYS A 343 -32.29 -21.46 18.61
N ALA A 344 -31.46 -20.52 19.07
CA ALA A 344 -31.32 -20.17 20.47
C ALA A 344 -32.28 -19.04 20.86
N ARG A 345 -32.64 -19.01 22.15
CA ARG A 345 -33.29 -17.83 22.72
C ARG A 345 -32.22 -16.78 23.04
N PRO A 346 -32.45 -15.50 22.72
CA PRO A 346 -31.59 -14.41 23.16
C PRO A 346 -31.34 -14.46 24.68
N LYS A 347 -30.11 -14.11 25.07
CA LYS A 347 -29.68 -14.11 26.47
C LYS A 347 -29.63 -12.67 26.98
N PRO A 348 -30.25 -12.35 28.13
CA PRO A 348 -30.19 -11.01 28.69
C PRO A 348 -28.79 -10.70 29.22
N ILE A 349 -28.32 -9.49 28.93
CA ILE A 349 -27.02 -8.96 29.32
C ILE A 349 -27.19 -7.94 30.44
N LYS A 350 -26.52 -8.20 31.56
CA LYS A 350 -26.55 -7.29 32.72
C LYS A 350 -25.33 -6.38 32.70
N LEU A 351 -25.54 -5.15 32.25
CA LEU A 351 -24.52 -4.11 32.31
C LEU A 351 -24.47 -3.45 33.70
N LYS A 352 -23.31 -2.88 34.01
CA LYS A 352 -23.07 -2.10 35.23
C LYS A 352 -22.38 -0.80 34.82
N LEU A 353 -22.53 0.24 35.61
CA LEU A 353 -21.78 1.51 35.48
C LEU A 353 -20.27 1.33 35.65
N LYS A 354 -19.86 0.23 36.31
CA LYS A 354 -18.46 -0.16 36.39
C LYS A 354 -18.19 -1.28 35.37
N PRO A 355 -17.04 -1.25 34.67
CA PRO A 355 -16.60 -2.32 33.80
C PRO A 355 -16.68 -3.70 34.45
N GLY A 356 -17.30 -4.64 33.75
CA GLY A 356 -17.40 -6.04 34.15
C GLY A 356 -17.04 -6.97 33.00
N LEU A 357 -16.16 -7.94 33.26
CA LEU A 357 -15.79 -8.95 32.27
C LEU A 357 -16.97 -9.92 32.08
N GLN A 358 -17.40 -10.10 30.84
CA GLN A 358 -18.43 -11.05 30.41
C GLN A 358 -17.81 -12.08 29.48
N LYS A 359 -18.22 -13.34 29.63
CA LYS A 359 -17.69 -14.49 28.90
C LYS A 359 -18.77 -15.05 27.99
N PHE A 360 -18.45 -15.25 26.72
CA PHE A 360 -19.34 -15.79 25.69
C PHE A 360 -18.69 -17.01 25.05
N ASP A 361 -19.42 -18.11 24.95
CA ASP A 361 -19.00 -19.25 24.14
C ASP A 361 -19.55 -19.03 22.73
N VAL A 362 -18.69 -19.09 21.71
CA VAL A 362 -18.99 -18.73 20.32
C VAL A 362 -18.56 -19.83 19.36
N THR A 363 -19.15 -19.81 18.15
CA THR A 363 -18.69 -20.60 17.00
C THR A 363 -18.14 -19.61 15.97
N TYR A 364 -16.92 -19.82 15.51
CA TYR A 364 -16.25 -18.94 14.56
C TYR A 364 -16.60 -19.29 13.10
N GLN A 365 -16.13 -18.50 12.14
CA GLN A 365 -16.42 -18.71 10.72
C GLN A 365 -15.84 -20.02 10.17
N ASP A 366 -14.78 -20.54 10.80
CA ASP A 366 -14.16 -21.83 10.52
C ASP A 366 -14.85 -23.03 11.22
N ASP A 367 -16.07 -22.84 11.73
CA ASP A 367 -16.85 -23.80 12.55
C ASP A 367 -16.18 -24.23 13.87
N SER A 368 -15.01 -23.67 14.21
CA SER A 368 -14.37 -23.98 15.48
C SER A 368 -15.13 -23.32 16.64
N LYS A 369 -15.01 -23.91 17.83
CA LYS A 369 -15.64 -23.38 19.05
C LYS A 369 -14.61 -22.74 19.94
N GLY A 370 -14.98 -21.65 20.59
CA GLY A 370 -14.14 -21.02 21.59
C GLY A 370 -14.89 -20.09 22.51
N THR A 371 -14.13 -19.27 23.21
CA THR A 371 -14.66 -18.32 24.17
C THR A 371 -14.14 -16.93 23.84
N VAL A 372 -15.05 -15.96 23.73
CA VAL A 372 -14.75 -14.53 23.74
C VAL A 372 -15.01 -13.95 25.13
N ASN A 373 -14.12 -13.07 25.59
CA ASN A 373 -14.27 -12.32 26.82
C ASN A 373 -14.37 -10.83 26.48
N LEU A 374 -15.52 -10.23 26.73
CA LEU A 374 -15.75 -8.80 26.51
C LEU A 374 -15.85 -8.11 27.87
N LEU A 375 -15.06 -7.06 28.05
CA LEU A 375 -15.19 -6.19 29.21
C LEU A 375 -16.23 -5.12 28.88
N MET A 376 -17.37 -5.12 29.58
CA MET A 376 -18.52 -4.30 29.22
C MET A 376 -18.92 -3.35 30.35
N GLN A 377 -19.40 -2.16 30.01
CA GLN A 377 -20.04 -1.22 30.93
C GLN A 377 -21.14 -0.42 30.24
N GLU A 378 -22.08 0.04 31.04
CA GLU A 378 -23.04 1.06 30.64
C GLU A 378 -22.37 2.44 30.76
N ARG A 379 -22.37 3.22 29.68
CA ARG A 379 -21.89 4.60 29.72
C ARG A 379 -23.01 5.47 30.29
N PRO A 380 -22.76 6.20 31.39
CA PRO A 380 -23.74 7.15 31.89
C PRO A 380 -23.87 8.30 30.89
N GLY A 381 -25.10 8.72 30.59
CA GLY A 381 -25.34 9.84 29.67
C GLY A 381 -24.89 11.22 30.21
N ASN A 382 -24.39 11.27 31.44
CA ASN A 382 -23.63 12.40 31.98
C ASN A 382 -22.34 11.87 32.62
N TYR A 383 -21.18 12.37 32.22
CA TYR A 383 -19.89 11.98 32.80
C TYR A 383 -18.92 13.16 32.84
N LYS A 384 -17.85 13.04 33.64
CA LYS A 384 -16.81 14.07 33.71
C LYS A 384 -15.55 13.61 33.00
N VAL A 385 -15.05 14.41 32.05
CA VAL A 385 -13.74 14.23 31.42
C VAL A 385 -12.86 15.39 31.88
N LEU A 386 -11.72 15.09 32.51
CA LEU A 386 -10.80 16.11 33.04
C LEU A 386 -11.48 17.15 33.94
N GLY A 387 -12.44 16.72 34.76
CA GLY A 387 -13.21 17.60 35.67
C GLY A 387 -14.40 18.32 35.03
N ASN A 388 -14.51 18.29 33.69
CA ASN A 388 -15.58 18.96 32.93
C ASN A 388 -16.75 18.02 32.70
N GLY A 389 -17.97 18.49 32.99
CA GLY A 389 -19.19 17.73 32.74
C GLY A 389 -19.51 17.69 31.25
N VAL A 390 -19.51 16.48 30.68
CA VAL A 390 -20.06 16.17 29.37
C VAL A 390 -21.46 15.61 29.58
N ARG A 391 -22.44 16.23 28.90
CA ARG A 391 -23.84 15.81 28.92
C ARG A 391 -24.22 15.40 27.51
N ASP A 392 -24.64 14.15 27.36
CA ASP A 392 -25.39 13.74 26.18
C ASP A 392 -26.81 14.32 26.32
N PRO A 393 -27.23 15.26 25.46
CA PRO A 393 -28.56 15.85 25.54
C PRO A 393 -29.69 14.83 25.33
N ASP A 394 -29.39 13.69 24.68
CA ASP A 394 -30.32 12.58 24.46
C ASP A 394 -30.01 11.36 25.35
N ALA A 395 -29.20 11.53 26.40
CA ALA A 395 -28.86 10.50 27.40
C ALA A 395 -30.05 9.65 27.89
N SER A 396 -31.23 10.24 28.00
CA SER A 396 -32.45 9.54 28.48
C SER A 396 -33.11 8.65 27.42
N LYS A 397 -32.69 8.76 26.16
CA LYS A 397 -33.22 8.02 25.00
C LYS A 397 -32.26 6.93 24.51
N HIS A 398 -31.04 6.89 25.08
CA HIS A 398 -30.00 5.99 24.64
C HIS A 398 -29.39 5.18 25.79
N ILE A 399 -29.19 3.88 25.56
CA ILE A 399 -28.19 3.12 26.28
C ILE A 399 -26.96 3.04 25.38
N ILE A 400 -25.87 3.64 25.84
CA ILE A 400 -24.57 3.52 25.18
C ILE A 400 -23.79 2.43 25.93
N VAL A 401 -23.53 1.33 25.26
CA VAL A 401 -22.67 0.27 25.80
C VAL A 401 -21.26 0.54 25.34
N ALA A 402 -20.38 0.79 26.31
CA ALA A 402 -18.95 0.76 26.05
C ALA A 402 -18.49 -0.66 26.34
N PHE A 403 -17.91 -1.31 25.35
CA PHE A 403 -17.23 -2.58 25.55
C PHE A 403 -15.81 -2.50 25.02
N GLN A 404 -15.03 -3.40 25.56
CA GLN A 404 -13.65 -3.63 25.22
C GLN A 404 -13.55 -5.11 24.86
N GLY A 405 -13.50 -5.36 23.56
CA GLY A 405 -13.00 -6.63 23.04
C GLY A 405 -11.50 -6.65 23.24
N ALA A 406 -11.01 -7.72 23.86
CA ALA A 406 -9.64 -8.14 23.70
C ALA A 406 -9.53 -9.56 24.28
N THR A 407 -10.04 -10.53 23.52
CA THR A 407 -9.49 -11.86 23.66
C THR A 407 -8.10 -11.87 23.07
N ALA A 408 -7.18 -12.49 23.79
CA ALA A 408 -5.81 -12.62 23.35
C ALA A 408 -5.47 -14.09 23.20
N MET A 409 -4.76 -14.43 22.14
CA MET A 409 -4.21 -15.76 21.92
C MET A 409 -2.70 -15.65 21.93
N GLU A 410 -2.05 -16.33 22.87
CA GLU A 410 -0.60 -16.29 23.04
C GLU A 410 0.04 -17.62 22.69
N GLY A 411 1.10 -17.57 21.90
CA GLY A 411 1.93 -18.70 21.53
C GLY A 411 3.40 -18.30 21.35
N LYS A 412 4.21 -19.21 20.81
CA LYS A 412 5.60 -18.94 20.45
C LYS A 412 5.84 -19.16 18.97
N VAL A 413 6.55 -18.23 18.35
CA VAL A 413 6.99 -18.28 16.95
C VAL A 413 8.48 -17.94 16.94
N HIS A 414 9.32 -18.82 16.39
CA HIS A 414 10.78 -18.66 16.39
C HIS A 414 11.34 -18.30 17.79
N GLY A 415 10.81 -18.94 18.84
CA GLY A 415 11.22 -18.70 20.23
C GLY A 415 10.68 -17.40 20.87
N GLN A 416 10.16 -16.46 20.08
CA GLN A 416 9.54 -15.21 20.55
C GLN A 416 8.07 -15.44 20.91
N THR A 417 7.60 -14.78 21.96
CA THR A 417 6.18 -14.76 22.31
C THR A 417 5.42 -13.96 21.24
N LEU A 418 4.36 -14.54 20.69
CA LEU A 418 3.42 -13.87 19.81
C LEU A 418 2.05 -13.86 20.50
N THR A 419 1.49 -12.68 20.76
CA THR A 419 0.10 -12.54 21.23
C THR A 419 -0.74 -11.86 20.16
N LEU A 420 -1.70 -12.58 19.59
CA LEU A 420 -2.75 -12.01 18.75
C LEU A 420 -3.85 -11.44 19.64
N ILE A 421 -4.41 -10.31 19.25
CA ILE A 421 -5.47 -9.63 19.99
C ILE A 421 -6.58 -9.27 19.01
N ASP A 422 -7.69 -9.98 19.19
CA ASP A 422 -8.99 -9.65 18.62
C ASP A 422 -9.46 -8.34 19.26
N THR A 423 -9.19 -7.26 18.55
CA THR A 423 -9.30 -5.89 19.06
C THR A 423 -10.72 -5.38 18.95
N ASP A 424 -11.41 -5.78 17.90
CA ASP A 424 -12.77 -5.35 17.61
C ASP A 424 -13.81 -6.21 18.35
N GLY A 425 -13.35 -7.34 18.92
CA GLY A 425 -14.06 -8.27 19.78
C GLY A 425 -14.84 -9.34 19.03
N ASN A 426 -14.77 -9.35 17.70
CA ASN A 426 -15.66 -10.15 16.86
C ASN A 426 -15.32 -11.65 16.88
N GLY A 427 -14.29 -12.07 17.61
CA GLY A 427 -13.87 -13.45 17.80
C GLY A 427 -12.92 -13.98 16.71
N ALA A 428 -12.86 -13.33 15.56
CA ALA A 428 -11.81 -13.56 14.59
C ALA A 428 -10.56 -12.81 15.03
N PHE A 429 -9.39 -13.40 14.78
CA PHE A 429 -8.10 -12.80 15.08
C PHE A 429 -7.38 -12.35 13.80
N ASN A 430 -8.08 -12.34 12.66
CA ASN A 430 -7.52 -12.18 11.33
C ASN A 430 -7.90 -10.86 10.64
N ASP A 431 -8.47 -9.90 11.38
CA ASP A 431 -8.92 -8.62 10.82
C ASP A 431 -7.74 -7.66 10.66
N THR A 432 -7.17 -7.67 9.47
CA THR A 432 -5.97 -6.91 9.15
C THR A 432 -6.19 -5.40 9.31
N GLY A 433 -5.31 -4.76 10.08
CA GLY A 433 -5.36 -3.34 10.41
C GLY A 433 -6.37 -2.98 11.51
N GLU A 434 -7.24 -3.90 11.91
CA GLU A 434 -8.17 -3.73 13.04
C GLU A 434 -7.66 -4.45 14.28
N ASP A 435 -7.29 -5.72 14.12
CA ASP A 435 -6.66 -6.53 15.16
C ASP A 435 -5.26 -6.05 15.46
N SER A 436 -4.72 -6.54 16.58
CA SER A 436 -3.38 -6.17 17.04
C SER A 436 -2.53 -7.41 17.26
N VAL A 437 -1.23 -7.25 17.05
CA VAL A 437 -0.24 -8.27 17.37
C VAL A 437 0.78 -7.71 18.35
N ILE A 438 1.15 -8.53 19.31
CA ILE A 438 2.20 -8.26 20.27
C ILE A 438 3.32 -9.28 20.07
N ILE A 439 4.54 -8.80 19.89
CA ILE A 439 5.70 -9.65 19.64
C ILE A 439 6.73 -9.42 20.73
N GLY A 440 7.27 -10.50 21.29
CA GLY A 440 8.25 -10.46 22.37
C GLY A 440 7.60 -10.36 23.76
N SER A 441 8.41 -9.99 24.76
CA SER A 441 7.98 -9.89 26.15
C SER A 441 8.78 -8.82 26.91
N GLY A 442 8.22 -8.33 28.01
CA GLY A 442 8.90 -7.34 28.86
C GLY A 442 9.10 -5.99 28.15
N SER A 443 10.25 -5.35 28.37
CA SER A 443 10.58 -4.05 27.78
C SER A 443 10.80 -4.08 26.27
N ASN A 444 11.05 -5.27 25.70
CA ASN A 444 11.31 -5.44 24.26
C ASN A 444 10.03 -5.78 23.48
N GLN A 445 8.89 -5.81 24.16
CA GLN A 445 7.61 -6.08 23.57
C GLN A 445 7.30 -5.02 22.50
N ARG A 446 6.98 -5.49 21.30
CA ARG A 446 6.47 -4.68 20.20
C ARG A 446 4.99 -4.89 20.08
N ILE A 447 4.30 -3.84 19.71
CA ILE A 447 2.86 -3.87 19.58
C ILE A 447 2.54 -3.13 18.29
N GLU A 448 1.83 -3.80 17.39
CA GLU A 448 1.58 -3.32 16.04
C GLU A 448 0.14 -3.69 15.64
N PRO A 449 -0.50 -2.95 14.73
CA PRO A 449 -1.68 -3.46 14.04
C PRO A 449 -1.36 -4.80 13.39
N LEU A 450 -2.31 -5.72 13.40
CA LEU A 450 -2.19 -6.99 12.70
C LEU A 450 -2.05 -6.68 11.21
N GLY A 451 -0.88 -6.98 10.65
CA GLY A 451 -0.63 -6.90 9.23
C GLY A 451 -0.57 -8.29 8.60
N ARG A 452 -0.40 -8.28 7.27
CA ARG A 452 0.06 -9.47 6.54
C ARG A 452 1.46 -9.92 7.01
N TYR A 453 2.23 -9.02 7.63
CA TYR A 453 3.58 -9.28 8.07
C TYR A 453 3.77 -8.95 9.54
N ILE A 454 4.76 -9.62 10.16
CA ILE A 454 5.26 -9.34 11.49
C ILE A 454 6.78 -9.25 11.49
N TYR A 455 7.34 -8.52 12.45
CA TYR A 455 8.79 -8.46 12.61
C TYR A 455 9.25 -9.41 13.69
N LEU A 456 10.14 -10.34 13.35
CA LEU A 456 10.78 -11.25 14.28
C LEU A 456 12.25 -10.85 14.43
N GLU A 457 12.75 -10.89 15.66
CA GLU A 457 14.19 -10.74 15.95
C GLU A 457 14.94 -12.01 15.55
N GLU A 458 16.00 -11.85 14.77
CA GLU A 458 16.91 -12.90 14.32
C GLU A 458 18.36 -12.43 14.52
N GLU A 459 19.34 -13.30 14.30
CA GLU A 459 20.75 -12.92 14.30
C GLU A 459 20.99 -11.82 13.25
N GLY A 460 21.35 -10.61 13.71
CA GLY A 460 21.62 -9.46 12.84
C GLY A 460 20.50 -8.41 12.75
N GLY A 461 19.34 -8.61 13.38
CA GLY A 461 18.32 -7.54 13.49
C GLY A 461 16.86 -8.01 13.47
N LEU A 462 15.97 -7.06 13.15
CA LEU A 462 14.54 -7.31 12.98
C LEU A 462 14.23 -7.52 11.50
N PHE A 463 13.55 -8.63 11.19
CA PHE A 463 13.21 -9.01 9.84
C PHE A 463 11.71 -9.27 9.69
N PRO A 464 11.12 -8.92 8.53
CA PRO A 464 9.72 -9.14 8.26
C PRO A 464 9.47 -10.59 7.84
N TYR A 465 8.39 -11.15 8.37
CA TYR A 465 7.86 -12.48 8.06
C TYR A 465 6.42 -12.31 7.57
N ASP A 466 6.04 -13.01 6.49
CA ASP A 466 4.62 -13.19 6.17
C ASP A 466 3.96 -13.93 7.36
N LEU A 467 2.84 -13.44 7.83
CA LEU A 467 1.98 -14.05 8.84
C LEU A 467 0.65 -14.43 8.20
N LYS A 468 0.18 -15.65 8.46
CA LYS A 468 -1.19 -16.05 8.16
C LYS A 468 -1.81 -16.74 9.34
N ILE A 469 -3.01 -16.35 9.70
CA ILE A 469 -3.80 -17.01 10.73
C ILE A 469 -4.56 -18.14 10.04
N ILE A 470 -4.35 -19.36 10.51
CA ILE A 470 -4.88 -20.57 9.85
C ILE A 470 -6.25 -20.94 10.42
N LYS A 471 -6.50 -20.58 11.69
CA LYS A 471 -7.77 -20.77 12.39
C LYS A 471 -8.24 -19.41 12.88
N ASP A 472 -9.46 -19.03 12.54
CA ASP A 472 -9.97 -17.67 12.79
C ASP A 472 -9.98 -17.34 14.28
N ASN A 473 -10.11 -18.35 15.14
CA ASN A 473 -10.02 -18.25 16.59
C ASN A 473 -8.61 -17.93 17.15
N GLY A 474 -7.61 -17.70 16.29
CA GLY A 474 -6.23 -17.35 16.66
C GLY A 474 -5.42 -18.48 17.30
N SER A 475 -5.91 -19.73 17.32
CA SER A 475 -5.22 -20.87 17.96
C SER A 475 -4.05 -21.43 17.15
N ALA A 476 -3.95 -21.03 15.88
CA ALA A 476 -2.91 -21.48 14.96
C ALA A 476 -2.55 -20.38 13.96
N VAL A 477 -1.26 -20.20 13.77
CA VAL A 477 -0.69 -19.31 12.76
C VAL A 477 0.31 -20.06 11.92
N ARG A 478 0.65 -19.50 10.76
CA ARG A 478 1.82 -19.88 10.00
C ARG A 478 2.63 -18.66 9.67
N VAL A 479 3.94 -18.83 9.61
CA VAL A 479 4.85 -17.79 9.17
C VAL A 479 5.84 -18.30 8.15
N ARG A 480 6.40 -17.39 7.37
CA ARG A 480 7.61 -17.63 6.56
C ARG A 480 8.37 -16.33 6.41
N PRO A 481 9.69 -16.37 6.15
CA PRO A 481 10.44 -15.17 5.80
C PRO A 481 9.79 -14.44 4.62
N TYR A 482 9.81 -13.11 4.65
CA TYR A 482 9.42 -12.30 3.50
C TYR A 482 10.24 -12.69 2.27
N GLN A 483 9.57 -12.85 1.13
CA GLN A 483 10.18 -13.33 -0.13
C GLN A 483 10.42 -12.22 -1.16
N GLY A 484 10.00 -11.00 -0.88
CA GLY A 484 10.24 -9.86 -1.76
C GLY A 484 11.52 -9.11 -1.42
N ASP A 485 11.73 -8.04 -2.15
CA ASP A 485 12.86 -7.13 -2.00
C ASP A 485 12.82 -6.40 -0.65
N LEU A 486 13.92 -6.44 0.10
CA LEU A 486 14.10 -5.73 1.36
C LEU A 486 15.09 -4.58 1.20
N ALA A 487 14.84 -3.49 1.92
CA ALA A 487 15.79 -2.40 2.06
C ALA A 487 15.87 -1.94 3.52
N PRO A 488 17.05 -1.48 3.96
CA PRO A 488 17.21 -0.92 5.29
C PRO A 488 16.61 0.49 5.35
N VAL A 489 15.84 0.75 6.40
CA VAL A 489 15.28 2.06 6.75
C VAL A 489 15.86 2.53 8.07
N MET A 490 16.24 3.80 8.13
CA MET A 490 16.56 4.52 9.36
C MET A 490 15.53 5.64 9.56
N LEU A 491 15.13 5.87 10.81
CA LEU A 491 14.33 7.01 11.21
C LEU A 491 15.25 8.09 11.76
N GLU A 492 15.30 9.24 11.08
CA GLU A 492 15.85 10.46 11.64
C GLU A 492 14.71 11.27 12.25
N TYR A 493 14.64 11.27 13.58
CA TYR A 493 13.65 12.04 14.33
C TYR A 493 14.36 13.06 15.22
N SER A 494 13.83 14.27 15.28
CA SER A 494 14.32 15.29 16.21
C SER A 494 13.15 15.97 16.91
N SER A 495 13.34 16.31 18.18
CA SER A 495 12.53 17.30 18.88
C SER A 495 13.46 18.25 19.64
N PRO A 496 13.08 19.52 19.84
CA PRO A 496 13.89 20.47 20.59
C PRO A 496 14.24 20.05 22.02
N THR A 497 13.50 19.10 22.59
CA THR A 497 13.76 18.53 23.93
C THR A 497 14.50 17.20 23.91
N GLY A 498 14.72 16.61 22.73
CA GLY A 498 15.20 15.25 22.57
C GLY A 498 14.17 14.17 22.95
N LYS A 499 12.95 14.54 23.34
CA LYS A 499 11.87 13.57 23.60
C LYS A 499 11.46 12.93 22.27
N MET A 500 11.38 11.61 22.26
CA MET A 500 10.93 10.81 21.12
C MET A 500 9.47 10.40 21.29
N PRO A 501 8.74 10.11 20.19
CA PRO A 501 7.44 9.46 20.28
C PRO A 501 7.54 8.14 21.05
N ASP A 502 6.48 7.75 21.74
CA ASP A 502 6.43 6.43 22.37
C ASP A 502 6.24 5.32 21.32
N TYR A 503 5.66 5.68 20.18
CA TYR A 503 5.58 4.84 18.99
C TYR A 503 5.33 5.65 17.73
N LEU A 504 5.63 5.06 16.57
CA LEU A 504 5.33 5.64 15.26
C LEU A 504 5.20 4.54 14.20
N ILE A 505 3.96 4.21 13.81
CA ILE A 505 3.68 3.15 12.84
C ILE A 505 3.64 3.71 11.43
N ALA A 506 4.40 3.09 10.54
CA ALA A 506 4.25 3.19 9.10
C ALA A 506 3.30 2.11 8.57
N ARG A 507 2.61 2.42 7.47
CA ARG A 507 1.77 1.50 6.71
C ARG A 507 2.14 1.55 5.24
N GLY A 508 2.19 0.41 4.56
CA GLY A 508 2.38 0.38 3.11
C GLY A 508 1.21 1.01 2.36
N SER A 509 1.34 1.16 1.05
CA SER A 509 0.32 1.76 0.19
C SER A 509 0.17 0.94 -1.09
N GLY A 510 -0.97 1.11 -1.78
CA GLY A 510 -1.30 0.27 -2.93
C GLY A 510 -1.51 -1.18 -2.51
N GLU A 511 -0.76 -2.11 -3.09
CA GLU A 511 -0.84 -3.55 -2.80
C GLU A 511 -0.27 -3.91 -1.41
N ASP A 512 0.57 -3.06 -0.83
CA ASP A 512 1.21 -3.27 0.48
C ASP A 512 0.42 -2.64 1.64
N ILE A 513 -0.85 -2.29 1.43
CA ILE A 513 -1.68 -1.62 2.44
C ILE A 513 -1.85 -2.43 3.73
N GLU A 514 -1.58 -3.72 3.71
CA GLU A 514 -1.62 -4.62 4.87
C GLU A 514 -0.29 -4.70 5.63
N PHE A 515 0.71 -3.94 5.20
CA PHE A 515 2.02 -3.95 5.84
C PHE A 515 2.15 -2.83 6.86
N TYR A 516 2.51 -3.19 8.10
CA TYR A 516 2.71 -2.25 9.21
C TYR A 516 4.07 -2.49 9.87
N PHE A 517 4.69 -1.43 10.36
CA PHE A 517 5.91 -1.52 11.18
C PHE A 517 6.13 -0.28 12.04
N ASP A 518 6.77 -0.48 13.19
CA ASP A 518 7.13 0.60 14.11
C ASP A 518 8.48 1.25 13.73
N LEU A 519 8.42 2.47 13.19
CA LEU A 519 9.57 3.29 12.83
C LEU A 519 10.47 3.61 14.03
N MET A 520 9.96 3.54 15.26
CA MET A 520 10.80 3.74 16.45
C MET A 520 11.88 2.66 16.59
N LYS A 521 11.72 1.52 15.91
CA LYS A 521 12.74 0.47 15.83
C LYS A 521 13.87 0.78 14.84
N ALA A 522 13.72 1.84 14.05
CA ALA A 522 14.66 2.28 13.03
C ALA A 522 15.56 3.45 13.48
N ILE A 523 15.54 3.86 14.76
CA ILE A 523 16.31 5.03 15.25
C ILE A 523 17.78 4.72 15.45
N ASP A 524 18.07 3.68 16.25
CA ASP A 524 19.45 3.35 16.63
C ASP A 524 20.09 2.36 15.64
N LYS A 525 19.25 1.64 14.89
CA LYS A 525 19.66 0.54 14.01
C LYS A 525 18.76 0.51 12.79
N PRO A 526 19.26 0.08 11.62
CA PRO A 526 18.42 -0.06 10.45
C PRO A 526 17.34 -1.13 10.67
N LEU A 527 16.11 -0.80 10.28
CA LEU A 527 15.00 -1.73 10.19
C LEU A 527 14.88 -2.23 8.75
N TRP A 528 14.89 -3.54 8.53
CA TRP A 528 14.74 -4.12 7.19
C TRP A 528 13.27 -4.20 6.82
N VAL A 529 12.85 -3.48 5.78
CA VAL A 529 11.45 -3.45 5.35
C VAL A 529 11.33 -3.75 3.84
N PRO A 530 10.24 -4.38 3.37
CA PRO A 530 9.85 -4.44 1.98
C PRO A 530 10.07 -3.13 1.23
N SER A 531 10.70 -3.21 0.05
CA SER A 531 10.76 -2.07 -0.85
C SER A 531 9.36 -1.69 -1.31
N GLY A 532 9.06 -0.41 -1.40
CA GLY A 532 7.70 0.05 -1.71
C GLY A 532 7.45 1.48 -1.28
N GLN A 533 6.16 1.83 -1.15
CA GLN A 533 5.74 3.15 -0.70
C GLN A 533 5.00 3.06 0.64
N PHE A 534 5.43 3.86 1.61
CA PHE A 534 4.93 3.84 2.98
C PHE A 534 4.41 5.19 3.40
N LYS A 535 3.39 5.22 4.24
CA LYS A 535 2.87 6.44 4.87
C LYS A 535 2.87 6.27 6.37
N ILE A 536 2.94 7.38 7.09
CA ILE A 536 2.65 7.34 8.52
C ILE A 536 1.20 6.93 8.69
N HIS A 537 1.01 5.85 9.43
CA HIS A 537 -0.31 5.45 9.86
C HIS A 537 -0.72 6.27 11.08
N ARG A 538 0.16 6.30 12.10
CA ARG A 538 -0.07 6.98 13.38
C ARG A 538 1.16 6.93 14.28
N GLY A 539 1.26 7.90 15.18
CA GLY A 539 2.24 7.93 16.27
C GLY A 539 1.65 8.62 17.49
N MET A 540 2.38 8.65 18.60
CA MET A 540 1.99 9.45 19.75
C MET A 540 3.15 9.73 20.69
N PHE A 541 3.05 10.86 21.38
CA PHE A 541 3.80 11.16 22.58
C PHE A 541 2.98 10.96 23.84
N ILE A 542 3.62 10.41 24.87
CA ILE A 542 3.20 10.42 26.26
C ILE A 542 4.12 11.40 26.99
N LEU A 543 3.57 12.55 27.38
CA LEU A 543 4.35 13.66 27.90
C LEU A 543 4.74 13.47 29.37
N ASP A 544 3.91 12.81 30.16
CA ASP A 544 4.11 12.58 31.59
C ASP A 544 4.24 11.09 31.98
N SER A 545 4.59 10.81 33.24
CA SER A 545 4.75 9.43 33.74
C SER A 545 3.44 8.69 34.02
N LYS A 546 2.31 9.40 34.05
CA LYS A 546 0.99 8.81 34.27
C LYS A 546 0.31 8.45 32.96
N GLY A 547 0.85 8.94 31.85
CA GLY A 547 0.23 8.92 30.56
C GLY A 547 -0.49 10.24 30.24
N GLU A 548 -0.98 10.99 31.25
CA GLU A 548 -2.17 11.89 31.26
C GLU A 548 -2.11 13.02 30.24
N GLU A 549 -0.92 13.29 29.74
CA GLU A 549 -0.64 14.31 28.76
C GLU A 549 -0.11 13.64 27.48
N THR A 550 -0.74 13.91 26.33
CA THR A 550 -0.42 13.24 25.07
C THR A 550 -0.50 14.14 23.85
N ILE A 551 0.15 13.72 22.76
CA ILE A 551 0.03 14.32 21.42
C ILE A 551 -0.08 13.18 20.41
N LEU A 552 -1.10 13.19 19.55
CA LEU A 552 -1.21 12.22 18.47
C LEU A 552 -0.45 12.69 17.23
N ILE A 553 0.09 11.74 16.48
CA ILE A 553 0.80 11.94 15.22
C ILE A 553 0.03 11.20 14.13
N GLY A 554 -0.18 11.82 12.99
CA GLY A 554 -0.90 11.24 11.86
C GLY A 554 -0.25 11.59 10.51
N PRO A 555 -0.75 11.03 9.40
CA PRO A 555 -0.17 11.24 8.08
C PRO A 555 -0.12 12.72 7.66
N GLY A 556 -1.12 13.52 8.06
CA GLY A 556 -1.17 14.93 7.72
C GLY A 556 -1.02 15.18 6.21
N ARG A 557 0.00 15.96 5.86
CA ARG A 557 0.40 16.31 4.50
C ARG A 557 1.61 15.50 4.02
N ALA A 558 2.08 14.51 4.79
CA ALA A 558 3.24 13.72 4.43
C ALA A 558 2.99 12.94 3.13
N PRO A 559 3.86 13.09 2.11
CA PRO A 559 3.80 12.23 0.95
C PRO A 559 4.18 10.78 1.34
N PRO A 560 3.77 9.76 0.56
CA PRO A 560 4.33 8.44 0.74
C PRO A 560 5.85 8.45 0.61
N PHE A 561 6.52 7.89 1.61
CA PHE A 561 7.96 7.66 1.65
C PHE A 561 8.31 6.43 0.81
N LYS A 562 9.22 6.61 -0.15
CA LYS A 562 9.66 5.55 -1.06
C LYS A 562 10.89 4.84 -0.49
N VAL A 563 10.76 3.53 -0.28
CA VAL A 563 11.84 2.65 0.14
C VAL A 563 12.39 1.93 -1.09
N GLU A 564 13.67 2.17 -1.40
CA GLU A 564 14.38 1.60 -2.56
C GLU A 564 15.46 0.64 -2.11
N THR A 565 15.61 -0.48 -2.82
CA THR A 565 16.65 -1.49 -2.58
C THR A 565 18.05 -0.94 -2.84
N GLY A 566 19.05 -1.61 -2.26
CA GLY A 566 20.47 -1.30 -2.51
C GLY A 566 21.00 -0.04 -1.82
N ARG A 567 20.19 0.67 -1.03
CA ARG A 567 20.63 1.85 -0.27
C ARG A 567 19.99 1.94 1.11
N MET A 568 20.61 2.75 1.97
CA MET A 568 19.98 3.21 3.21
C MET A 568 18.87 4.21 2.89
N ASN A 569 17.65 3.94 3.34
CA ASN A 569 16.53 4.85 3.20
C ASN A 569 16.33 5.61 4.52
N ILE A 570 16.58 6.91 4.53
CA ILE A 570 16.47 7.74 5.74
C ILE A 570 15.13 8.47 5.71
N TRP A 571 14.25 8.15 6.66
CA TRP A 571 12.96 8.83 6.82
C TRP A 571 13.11 9.94 7.85
N GLN A 572 13.08 11.20 7.41
CA GLN A 572 13.20 12.37 8.27
C GLN A 572 11.82 12.84 8.75
N LEU A 573 11.58 12.82 10.06
CA LEU A 573 10.31 13.18 10.71
C LEU A 573 10.54 14.05 11.95
N GLY A 574 9.46 14.61 12.50
CA GLY A 574 9.49 15.56 13.60
C GLY A 574 10.19 16.86 13.18
N GLY A 575 11.05 17.37 14.03
CA GLY A 575 11.88 18.53 13.75
C GLY A 575 13.16 18.22 12.98
N ALA A 576 13.33 17.01 12.42
CA ALA A 576 14.52 16.63 11.68
C ALA A 576 14.49 17.24 10.27
N GLY A 577 14.94 18.49 10.14
CA GLY A 577 15.07 19.21 8.87
C GLY A 577 15.08 20.72 9.06
N GLU A 578 15.27 21.48 7.97
CA GLU A 578 15.40 22.95 8.04
C GLU A 578 14.12 23.64 8.53
N GLN A 579 12.94 23.08 8.21
CA GLN A 579 11.65 23.65 8.60
C GLN A 579 11.29 23.38 10.06
N GLY A 580 11.86 22.33 10.66
CA GLY A 580 11.48 21.88 12.00
C GLY A 580 9.99 21.58 12.12
N PHE A 581 9.38 22.01 13.24
CA PHE A 581 7.93 22.00 13.41
C PHE A 581 7.33 23.32 12.92
N TRP A 582 6.26 23.24 12.16
CA TRP A 582 5.58 24.39 11.57
C TRP A 582 4.07 24.26 11.70
N MET A 583 3.34 25.33 11.39
CA MET A 583 1.88 25.35 11.50
C MET A 583 1.20 26.04 10.33
N LEU A 584 -0.06 25.69 10.13
CA LEU A 584 -0.99 26.37 9.22
C LEU A 584 -2.19 26.86 9.99
N GLY A 585 -2.82 27.90 9.44
CA GLY A 585 -4.06 28.44 9.95
C GLY A 585 -4.86 29.11 8.85
N LYS A 586 -6.14 29.36 9.10
CA LYS A 586 -7.01 30.16 8.24
C LYS A 586 -7.59 31.33 9.01
N ALA A 587 -7.73 32.45 8.31
CA ALA A 587 -8.41 33.63 8.82
C ALA A 587 -9.39 34.14 7.77
N SER A 588 -10.58 34.50 8.20
CA SER A 588 -11.61 35.10 7.35
C SER A 588 -11.91 36.52 7.81
N ARG A 589 -12.11 37.44 6.87
CA ARG A 589 -12.40 38.84 7.17
C ARG A 589 -13.82 39.25 6.78
N SER A 590 -14.45 40.04 7.64
CA SER A 590 -15.71 40.72 7.38
C SER A 590 -15.59 42.20 7.79
N GLY A 591 -15.39 43.07 6.79
CA GLY A 591 -15.22 44.52 7.02
C GLY A 591 -13.96 44.85 7.81
N THR A 592 -14.14 45.24 9.08
CA THR A 592 -13.06 45.58 10.03
C THR A 592 -12.81 44.49 11.07
N GLU A 593 -13.47 43.34 10.93
CA GLU A 593 -13.29 42.18 11.81
C GLU A 593 -12.57 41.07 11.05
N ALA A 594 -11.61 40.40 11.68
CA ALA A 594 -11.11 39.11 11.21
C ALA A 594 -11.33 38.04 12.28
N LYS A 595 -11.63 36.83 11.84
CA LYS A 595 -11.88 35.68 12.69
C LYS A 595 -10.96 34.53 12.32
N VAL A 596 -10.39 33.90 13.33
CA VAL A 596 -9.61 32.66 13.24
C VAL A 596 -10.36 31.60 14.02
N LEU A 597 -10.62 30.46 13.39
CA LEU A 597 -11.19 29.31 14.09
C LEU A 597 -10.06 28.45 14.64
N GLY A 598 -10.16 28.04 15.91
CA GLY A 598 -9.17 27.17 16.52
C GLY A 598 -8.93 25.88 15.76
N LYS A 599 -10.01 25.28 15.26
CA LYS A 599 -9.97 24.04 14.45
C LYS A 599 -9.26 24.18 13.10
N ASP A 600 -9.01 25.40 12.64
CA ASP A 600 -8.25 25.63 11.41
C ASP A 600 -6.74 25.67 11.68
N ILE A 601 -6.31 25.63 12.95
CA ILE A 601 -4.89 25.58 13.32
C ILE A 601 -4.39 24.14 13.25
N GLU A 602 -3.49 23.88 12.32
CA GLU A 602 -2.86 22.57 12.10
C GLU A 602 -1.37 22.65 12.39
N VAL A 603 -0.81 21.69 13.13
CA VAL A 603 0.64 21.60 13.40
C VAL A 603 1.23 20.43 12.63
N PHE A 604 2.39 20.65 12.01
CA PHE A 604 3.11 19.68 11.20
C PHE A 604 4.59 19.60 11.59
N GLY A 605 5.19 18.44 11.35
CA GLY A 605 6.65 18.28 11.36
C GLY A 605 7.24 18.37 9.94
N ASN A 606 8.55 18.18 9.86
CA ASN A 606 9.33 18.33 8.64
C ASN A 606 8.91 17.37 7.52
N GLY A 607 8.52 16.15 7.86
CA GLY A 607 8.02 15.18 6.89
C GLY A 607 6.60 15.45 6.41
N GLY A 608 5.93 16.47 6.95
CA GLY A 608 4.53 16.81 6.68
C GLY A 608 3.53 16.04 7.55
N GLU A 609 3.98 15.23 8.50
CA GLU A 609 3.14 14.53 9.46
C GLU A 609 2.46 15.52 10.41
N GLN A 610 1.20 15.25 10.76
CA GLN A 610 0.39 16.15 11.56
C GLN A 610 0.45 15.79 13.04
N TYR A 611 0.56 16.81 13.90
CA TYR A 611 0.47 16.73 15.34
C TYR A 611 -0.86 17.32 15.81
N PHE A 612 -1.65 16.53 16.51
CA PHE A 612 -3.03 16.89 16.86
C PHE A 612 -3.46 16.22 18.16
N ASN A 613 -4.67 16.55 18.64
CA ASN A 613 -5.22 16.03 19.88
C ASN A 613 -4.26 16.18 21.07
N PHE A 614 -3.78 17.41 21.27
CA PHE A 614 -2.98 17.77 22.44
C PHE A 614 -3.83 17.62 23.71
N VAL A 615 -3.41 16.76 24.63
CA VAL A 615 -4.08 16.55 25.92
C VAL A 615 -3.12 16.94 27.04
N GLY A 616 -3.61 17.68 28.03
CA GLY A 616 -2.81 18.15 29.17
C GLY A 616 -2.03 19.42 28.85
N GLU A 617 -0.85 19.28 28.22
CA GLU A 617 -0.07 20.42 27.71
C GLU A 617 -0.69 20.95 26.41
N LEU A 618 -1.68 21.83 26.54
CA LEU A 618 -2.41 22.37 25.40
C LEU A 618 -1.59 23.41 24.62
N LEU A 619 -1.78 23.41 23.30
CA LEU A 619 -1.16 24.38 22.40
C LEU A 619 -1.73 25.80 22.64
N VAL A 620 -0.87 26.73 23.06
CA VAL A 620 -1.18 28.17 23.15
C VAL A 620 -0.69 28.86 21.89
N VAL A 621 -1.58 29.46 21.11
CA VAL A 621 -1.25 30.04 19.80
C VAL A 621 -1.39 31.56 19.84
N ASP A 622 -0.30 32.26 19.56
CA ASP A 622 -0.30 33.70 19.29
C ASP A 622 -0.56 33.94 17.80
N ALA A 623 -1.55 34.78 17.48
CA ALA A 623 -1.90 35.19 16.14
C ALA A 623 -1.62 36.70 15.96
N GLU A 624 -0.78 37.08 15.00
CA GLU A 624 -0.39 38.46 14.71
C GLU A 624 -0.84 38.87 13.31
N ILE A 625 -1.51 40.02 13.18
CA ILE A 625 -1.93 40.59 11.90
C ILE A 625 -1.10 41.83 11.58
N ARG A 626 -0.57 41.88 10.35
CA ARG A 626 0.13 43.04 9.77
C ARG A 626 -0.58 43.55 8.52
N LYS A 627 -0.42 44.85 8.28
CA LYS A 627 -0.96 45.55 7.11
C LYS A 627 0.15 45.78 6.09
N ASP A 628 -0.17 45.53 4.81
CA ASP A 628 0.70 45.75 3.66
C ASP A 628 1.91 44.78 3.60
N GLY A 629 1.79 43.60 4.23
CA GLY A 629 2.74 42.49 4.13
C GLY A 629 3.51 42.17 5.43
N PRO A 630 4.43 41.18 5.41
CA PRO A 630 5.20 40.71 6.58
C PRO A 630 6.00 41.82 7.29
N GLU A 631 6.54 42.77 6.54
CA GLU A 631 7.34 43.90 7.07
C GLU A 631 6.48 45.10 7.47
N GLY A 632 5.18 45.01 7.23
CA GLY A 632 4.23 46.09 7.47
C GLY A 632 3.93 46.34 8.94
N SER A 633 3.07 47.35 9.20
CA SER A 633 2.73 47.70 10.58
C SER A 633 1.81 46.66 11.21
N ARG A 634 2.08 46.33 12.47
CA ARG A 634 1.21 45.45 13.26
C ARG A 634 -0.11 46.14 13.57
N VAL A 635 -1.20 45.51 13.18
CA VAL A 635 -2.57 46.03 13.36
C VAL A 635 -3.44 45.16 14.27
N GLY A 636 -3.00 43.95 14.61
CA GLY A 636 -3.66 43.08 15.58
C GLY A 636 -2.70 42.06 16.18
N LYS A 637 -2.92 41.69 17.44
CA LYS A 637 -2.29 40.53 18.08
C LYS A 637 -3.27 39.96 19.10
N GLU A 638 -3.49 38.66 19.05
CA GLU A 638 -4.35 37.93 19.99
C GLU A 638 -3.70 36.61 20.37
N THR A 639 -3.87 36.18 21.62
CA THR A 639 -3.44 34.85 22.09
C THR A 639 -4.67 33.95 22.15
N MET A 640 -4.75 32.98 21.23
CA MET A 640 -5.73 31.90 21.25
C MET A 640 -5.46 31.04 22.48
N LYS A 641 -6.36 31.15 23.46
CA LYS A 641 -6.25 30.41 24.70
C LYS A 641 -6.46 28.92 24.42
N PRO A 642 -5.79 28.04 25.18
CA PRO A 642 -6.18 26.66 25.27
C PRO A 642 -7.67 26.56 25.58
N TYR A 643 -8.37 25.61 24.97
CA TYR A 643 -9.76 25.35 25.32
C TYR A 643 -9.87 25.07 26.82
N LYS A 644 -10.65 25.91 27.52
CA LYS A 644 -10.73 25.88 28.99
C LYS A 644 -11.73 24.86 29.56
N GLY A 645 -12.38 24.06 28.71
CA GLY A 645 -13.41 23.13 29.16
C GLY A 645 -14.74 23.81 29.52
N GLY A 646 -15.85 23.11 29.36
CA GLY A 646 -17.12 23.48 30.01
C GLY A 646 -18.19 24.13 29.13
N ASP A 647 -18.07 24.09 27.81
CA ASP A 647 -19.23 24.37 26.93
C ASP A 647 -19.93 23.06 26.54
N PRO A 648 -21.04 22.68 27.19
CA PRO A 648 -21.77 21.45 26.89
C PRO A 648 -22.48 21.49 25.52
N GLN A 649 -22.46 22.62 24.80
CA GLN A 649 -23.01 22.73 23.45
C GLN A 649 -21.98 22.53 22.34
N ARG A 650 -20.69 22.47 22.68
CA ARG A 650 -19.61 22.25 21.70
C ARG A 650 -19.39 20.75 21.47
N SER A 651 -19.13 20.35 20.23
CA SER A 651 -18.81 18.95 19.91
C SER A 651 -17.50 18.54 20.59
N VAL A 652 -17.36 17.25 20.88
CA VAL A 652 -16.14 16.67 21.48
C VAL A 652 -14.91 16.99 20.62
N ASP A 653 -15.07 17.06 19.31
CA ASP A 653 -14.01 17.38 18.35
C ASP A 653 -13.42 18.78 18.54
N ASP A 654 -14.21 19.74 19.03
CA ASP A 654 -13.77 21.13 19.24
C ASP A 654 -12.88 21.28 20.50
N MET A 655 -12.82 20.28 21.38
CA MET A 655 -12.11 20.36 22.66
C MET A 655 -10.59 20.28 22.55
N PHE A 656 -10.07 19.85 21.40
CA PHE A 656 -8.63 19.62 21.17
C PHE A 656 -7.94 20.77 20.44
N TRP A 657 -8.70 21.78 20.06
CA TRP A 657 -8.21 22.94 19.35
C TRP A 657 -8.13 24.14 20.30
N PRO A 658 -7.27 25.13 20.01
CA PRO A 658 -7.30 26.41 20.70
C PRO A 658 -8.69 27.08 20.57
N ASP A 659 -9.00 28.05 21.41
CA ASP A 659 -10.20 28.86 21.23
C ASP A 659 -10.11 29.75 19.99
N ASN A 660 -11.27 30.13 19.44
CA ASN A 660 -11.32 31.07 18.32
C ASN A 660 -10.75 32.44 18.73
N ALA A 661 -10.07 33.11 17.80
CA ALA A 661 -9.67 34.51 17.97
C ALA A 661 -10.51 35.41 17.06
N THR A 662 -10.89 36.57 17.60
CA THR A 662 -11.54 37.64 16.85
C THR A 662 -10.72 38.91 16.99
N PHE A 663 -10.48 39.58 15.87
CA PHE A 663 -9.73 40.82 15.77
C PHE A 663 -10.66 41.92 15.32
N ASP A 664 -10.93 42.88 16.21
CA ASP A 664 -11.75 44.04 15.89
C ASP A 664 -10.90 45.23 15.43
N LYS A 665 -11.57 46.19 14.76
CA LYS A 665 -10.99 47.49 14.38
C LYS A 665 -9.81 47.39 13.39
N LEU A 666 -9.78 46.36 12.55
CA LEU A 666 -8.80 46.23 11.48
C LEU A 666 -9.00 47.31 10.39
N PRO A 667 -7.93 47.73 9.68
CA PRO A 667 -8.04 48.70 8.59
C PRO A 667 -9.02 48.24 7.51
N LYS A 668 -9.91 49.14 7.05
CA LYS A 668 -10.90 48.83 5.99
C LYS A 668 -10.25 48.49 4.64
N SER A 669 -9.08 49.03 4.34
CA SER A 669 -8.35 48.82 3.09
C SER A 669 -6.89 48.45 3.33
N GLY A 670 -6.26 47.87 2.31
CA GLY A 670 -4.91 47.33 2.37
C GLY A 670 -4.90 45.81 2.50
N LYS A 671 -3.79 45.20 2.07
CA LYS A 671 -3.56 43.75 2.19
C LYS A 671 -3.28 43.44 3.65
N LEU A 672 -4.00 42.48 4.23
CA LEU A 672 -3.72 42.01 5.59
C LEU A 672 -3.11 40.62 5.52
N VAL A 673 -2.05 40.42 6.30
CA VAL A 673 -1.42 39.12 6.47
C VAL A 673 -1.44 38.73 7.95
N ILE A 674 -1.59 37.45 8.22
CA ILE A 674 -1.58 36.87 9.56
C ILE A 674 -0.46 35.86 9.69
N GLN A 675 0.19 35.83 10.85
CA GLN A 675 1.13 34.78 11.24
C GLN A 675 0.68 34.16 12.55
N PHE A 676 0.82 32.85 12.66
CA PHE A 676 0.58 32.07 13.86
C PHE A 676 1.92 31.63 14.46
N SER A 677 2.01 31.62 15.78
CA SER A 677 3.17 31.14 16.51
C SER A 677 2.76 30.46 17.81
N ALA A 678 3.49 29.43 18.22
CA ALA A 678 3.28 28.76 19.49
C ALA A 678 4.60 28.29 20.08
N LYS A 679 4.61 28.08 21.39
CA LYS A 679 5.68 27.37 22.08
C LYS A 679 5.07 26.19 22.82
N HIS A 680 5.54 24.99 22.51
CA HIS A 680 5.15 23.75 23.18
C HIS A 680 6.37 23.13 23.86
N GLY A 681 6.20 22.48 25.00
CA GLY A 681 7.25 21.82 25.77
C GLY A 681 8.10 20.90 24.91
N VAL A 682 7.49 19.90 24.27
CA VAL A 682 8.19 18.93 23.39
C VAL A 682 8.55 19.47 22.00
N LEU A 683 7.61 20.10 21.30
CA LEU A 683 7.79 20.52 19.90
C LEU A 683 8.59 21.83 19.76
N GLY A 684 8.83 22.55 20.87
CA GLY A 684 9.57 23.81 20.89
C GLY A 684 8.80 24.97 20.27
N GLN A 685 9.52 25.82 19.53
CA GLN A 685 8.93 26.94 18.79
C GLN A 685 8.32 26.43 17.48
N ILE A 686 7.08 26.81 17.23
CA ILE A 686 6.32 26.45 16.03
C ILE A 686 5.82 27.76 15.43
N GLN A 687 5.96 27.95 14.12
CA GLN A 687 5.50 29.16 13.43
C GLN A 687 4.90 28.82 12.06
N SER A 688 3.93 29.63 11.62
CA SER A 688 3.47 29.63 10.23
C SER A 688 4.25 30.62 9.40
N ASP A 689 4.15 30.48 8.07
CA ASP A 689 4.39 31.59 7.16
C ASP A 689 3.35 32.72 7.38
N TRP A 690 3.61 33.87 6.75
CA TRP A 690 2.62 34.94 6.65
C TRP A 690 1.56 34.58 5.61
N ILE A 691 0.30 34.51 6.03
CA ILE A 691 -0.84 34.08 5.23
C ILE A 691 -1.74 35.29 4.94
N GLU A 692 -2.17 35.47 3.70
CA GLU A 692 -3.12 36.54 3.35
C GLU A 692 -4.51 36.24 3.94
N ILE A 693 -5.10 37.23 4.62
CA ILE A 693 -6.45 37.11 5.17
C ILE A 693 -7.44 37.36 4.04
N LEU A 694 -8.30 36.37 3.78
CA LEU A 694 -9.32 36.39 2.73
C LEU A 694 -10.59 37.15 3.15
#